data_AF-A0A4V6AS15-F1
#
_entry.id   AF-A0A4V6AS15-F1
#
_cell.length_a   1.000
_cell.length_b   1.000
_cell.length_c   1.000
_cell.angle_alpha   90.00
_cell.angle_beta   90.00
_cell.angle_gamma   90.00
#
_symmetry.space_group_name_H-M   'P 1'
#
loop_
_entity.id
_entity.type
_entity.pdbx_description
1 polymer ?
#
loop_
_entity_poly.entity_id
_entity_poly.type
_entity_poly.pdbx_seq_one_letter_code
_entity_poly.pdbx_strand_id
1 'polypeptide(L)'
;MMAPVLQMLAVIIASALLQTATSAHLNETIFAVTVSSQVRGGKQETLCVQIHGPTEPVSLTVTLEMESMVSTTILEEAVKQDFYRCLSFQVPKVRSRTVASINVTIQGESAVMSKKTKILIEPPAFIHIIQTDKPIYKPGQTVQFRIVSMDANFIPVGRVDPNSNRIAQWLDKTIVSGILDLSHSMIPEAPQGSYIITASTDKGERIIHSFDIKEYVLPKYEVKVLLPSVITILDKEATLKICGKYTYGKPVIGSVKAVFCRQALRFYWYSREENDVCRVYELTTDKSGCATQIVNVTEFFPNKSMYDDSFHVSAEMEEYGTGVILKGSGRTTFSSHIRTVSFEDVRAAYKPGIPFEGKVKVVGPDNKPVANEAVHLSYDDTQRETLTTDVKGMASFSLNTTAWTDTVSLKAWSKENEPYVPNVRKPEYRVAFHQASPFYSKSSSFLKLMQIKGKFSCDSDATVRAQYIIQGEELKKGQEVLEFFYLVMSRGGIVQHGRVPVTVKAGTVNKGELSVSLRQVTNLAPFAQVVVYTVMPSGETVADSQDFPIQLCLNNKVSLKFSSLQELPAEKTTLNLQAHPGSMCSVRAIDQSVLLLQSEQELTIDYVYSQLPLQKLSGYTYDVEDFEPYPCFPMPVPEPEIEPEPEPEPEIAAGVDQAVRVTRSVYFGPPNVIDSPVPMAFNMMPQSSGGMVGGKDEDKKETVRTFFPETWIWDLVTVGDSGSVNVEKTVPDTITKWAAGAFCVSSAGFGVSPNTGLTAFQPFFVSLTLPYSVIRGEVFTLKATVFNYLSKCIMVKVTLADSDQYTFRDCEGCQYSVCLCGDESRTFSWIVTPTLLGHVTLKVSAEAMKTDVLCGNEVATVPNVGRIDTVVRTLLVEAEGTPQMVSHNALLCPAEGPVERKISLLMPEMFVAGSARASVSVLGDLMGRAMKNLDKLLAMPYGCGEQNMVLFAPNIYILNYLKSTGQLTKEIQDRATRFLESGYQRELTYKHDDGSYSAFGKSDDSGNTWLTSFVMKSFGGARPYIFVHGKHIKDARRWLSKHQRPDGCIRSVGKLFHNGMKVMTLCTFQTERLVSLHHLELRSDFSAFNISTNTMAKCNISRPQLILFVDVRYQGRREETNMVIINIKLLSGYILDKSSLKLLKSDSSVKRVDVEEGYINIYLDGLKKDETKIYSVTVEEDQPVRNLKPAVVKVYDYYQTSDTINEL
;
A
#
# COMPACT_ATOMS: atom_id res chain seq x y z
N MET A 1 9.46 26.93 111.14
CA MET A 1 10.14 25.88 111.92
C MET A 1 10.46 24.76 110.94
N MET A 2 11.65 24.24 110.71
CA MET A 2 13.06 24.53 111.03
C MET A 2 13.83 23.74 109.94
N ALA A 3 14.97 24.28 109.49
CA ALA A 3 15.97 23.58 108.67
C ALA A 3 16.64 22.42 109.45
N PRO A 4 17.42 21.52 108.81
CA PRO A 4 18.78 21.80 108.31
C PRO A 4 19.02 21.19 106.89
N VAL A 5 19.99 21.53 106.02
CA VAL A 5 21.43 21.92 106.03
C VAL A 5 22.42 20.75 106.18
N LEU A 6 23.15 20.53 105.07
CA LEU A 6 24.44 19.85 104.87
C LEU A 6 24.50 18.31 104.70
N GLN A 7 24.45 17.88 103.43
CA GLN A 7 25.54 17.07 102.85
C GLN A 7 25.95 17.73 101.50
N MET A 8 27.24 18.04 101.40
CA MET A 8 27.91 18.73 100.29
C MET A 8 28.41 17.75 99.20
N LEU A 9 28.41 18.24 97.95
CA LEU A 9 29.32 17.88 96.84
C LEU A 9 29.32 16.45 96.25
N ALA A 10 28.35 16.18 95.39
CA ALA A 10 28.41 15.43 94.10
C ALA A 10 26.92 15.23 93.72
N VAL A 11 26.29 15.96 92.81
CA VAL A 11 26.38 15.83 91.34
C VAL A 11 25.78 17.12 90.73
N ILE A 12 26.33 18.28 91.06
CA ILE A 12 26.03 19.57 90.36
C ILE A 12 27.13 19.83 89.31
N ILE A 13 27.56 18.76 88.63
CA ILE A 13 28.46 18.77 87.46
C ILE A 13 27.83 17.96 86.31
N ALA A 14 26.50 18.01 86.16
CA ALA A 14 25.85 17.51 84.94
C ALA A 14 25.07 18.60 84.19
N SER A 15 25.01 19.82 84.74
CA SER A 15 24.25 20.94 84.19
C SER A 15 25.11 22.20 84.11
N ALA A 16 26.21 22.13 83.34
CA ALA A 16 26.83 23.21 82.56
C ALA A 16 28.24 22.80 82.11
N LEU A 17 28.33 21.96 81.07
CA LEU A 17 29.39 21.90 80.03
C LEU A 17 29.43 20.50 79.38
N LEU A 18 28.47 20.23 78.49
CA LEU A 18 28.75 19.60 77.20
C LEU A 18 27.57 19.88 76.27
N GLN A 19 27.75 20.98 75.54
CA GLN A 19 27.34 21.20 74.15
C GLN A 19 25.93 20.71 73.78
N THR A 20 25.02 21.68 73.70
CA THR A 20 24.19 21.89 72.51
C THR A 20 24.16 20.70 71.55
N ALA A 21 23.26 19.75 71.78
CA ALA A 21 22.73 18.96 70.69
C ALA A 21 21.99 19.96 69.80
N THR A 22 22.72 20.58 68.87
CA THR A 22 22.13 21.23 67.72
C THR A 22 21.17 20.20 67.13
N SER A 23 19.88 20.49 67.15
CA SER A 23 18.88 19.72 66.41
C SER A 23 19.44 19.56 65.00
N ALA A 24 19.74 18.32 64.61
CA ALA A 24 20.26 18.03 63.29
C ALA A 24 19.12 18.29 62.29
N HIS A 25 19.02 19.52 61.81
CA HIS A 25 18.05 19.90 60.78
C HIS A 25 18.20 18.95 59.58
N LEU A 26 17.08 18.61 58.93
CA LEU A 26 17.03 17.92 57.63
C LEU A 26 17.84 18.61 56.49
N ASN A 27 18.54 19.72 56.77
CA ASN A 27 19.27 20.54 55.80
C ASN A 27 20.44 19.82 55.12
N GLU A 28 20.98 18.75 55.70
CA GLU A 28 22.08 17.96 55.10
C GLU A 28 21.59 16.68 54.37
N THR A 29 20.31 16.34 54.49
CA THR A 29 19.74 15.15 53.82
C THR A 29 19.41 15.47 52.37
N ILE A 30 20.03 14.76 51.42
CA ILE A 30 19.76 14.92 49.99
C ILE A 30 18.87 13.77 49.54
N PHE A 31 17.82 14.08 48.80
CA PHE A 31 16.98 13.06 48.16
C PHE A 31 16.88 13.33 46.66
N ALA A 32 16.66 12.26 45.90
CA ALA A 32 16.23 12.41 44.52
C ALA A 32 15.27 11.28 44.13
N VAL A 33 14.37 11.60 43.22
CA VAL A 33 13.39 10.66 42.69
C VAL A 33 13.46 10.76 41.17
N THR A 34 13.66 9.63 40.51
CA THR A 34 13.70 9.57 39.04
C THR A 34 12.51 8.77 38.52
N VAL A 35 11.79 9.39 37.60
CA VAL A 35 10.63 8.84 36.91
C VAL A 35 10.64 9.34 35.45
N SER A 36 9.99 8.63 34.54
CA SER A 36 9.79 9.12 33.18
C SER A 36 8.85 10.33 33.16
N SER A 37 9.18 11.35 32.36
CA SER A 37 8.36 12.55 32.18
C SER A 37 7.01 12.26 31.53
N GLN A 38 6.95 11.22 30.70
CA GLN A 38 5.76 10.75 30.00
C GLN A 38 5.59 9.25 30.25
N VAL A 39 4.43 8.87 30.78
CA VAL A 39 4.07 7.49 31.15
C VAL A 39 2.76 7.09 30.49
N ARG A 40 2.51 5.78 30.37
CA ARG A 40 1.29 5.26 29.73
C ARG A 40 0.33 4.62 30.70
N GLY A 41 -0.94 5.04 30.60
CA GLY A 41 -2.01 4.48 31.42
C GLY A 41 -2.14 2.97 31.23
N GLY A 42 -2.24 2.24 32.33
CA GLY A 42 -2.36 0.78 32.33
C GLY A 42 -1.06 0.00 32.07
N LYS A 43 0.09 0.68 31.91
CA LYS A 43 1.41 0.04 31.85
C LYS A 43 2.05 0.04 33.25
N GLN A 44 2.97 -0.90 33.48
CA GLN A 44 3.85 -0.88 34.65
C GLN A 44 5.04 0.03 34.35
N GLU A 45 5.34 0.97 35.25
CA GLU A 45 6.44 1.93 35.11
C GLU A 45 7.34 1.85 36.35
N THR A 46 8.63 2.16 36.18
CA THR A 46 9.61 2.09 37.27
C THR A 46 9.93 3.48 37.80
N LEU A 47 9.93 3.62 39.11
CA LEU A 47 10.34 4.83 39.84
C LEU A 47 11.48 4.47 40.78
N CYS A 48 12.56 5.26 40.75
CA CYS A 48 13.71 5.07 41.65
C CYS A 48 13.79 6.21 42.64
N VAL A 49 14.02 5.88 43.91
CA VAL A 49 14.23 6.85 44.99
C VAL A 49 15.61 6.65 45.59
N GLN A 50 16.30 7.76 45.82
CA GLN A 50 17.58 7.83 46.52
C GLN A 50 17.52 8.83 47.68
N ILE A 51 18.10 8.45 48.82
CA ILE A 51 18.33 9.31 49.98
C ILE A 51 19.78 9.14 50.40
N HIS A 52 20.50 10.25 50.55
CA HIS A 52 21.90 10.32 50.95
C HIS A 52 22.06 11.13 52.23
N GLY A 53 22.82 10.58 53.18
CA GLY A 53 23.17 11.22 54.45
C GLY A 53 21.97 11.60 55.33
N PRO A 54 21.03 10.69 55.64
CA PRO A 54 19.96 11.00 56.58
C PRO A 54 20.56 11.30 57.97
N THR A 55 20.29 12.49 58.50
CA THR A 55 20.78 12.95 59.82
C THR A 55 20.02 12.32 60.98
N GLU A 56 18.77 11.90 60.75
CA GLU A 56 17.88 11.20 61.67
C GLU A 56 17.05 10.14 60.91
N PRO A 57 16.39 9.18 61.59
CA PRO A 57 15.46 8.26 60.93
C PRO A 57 14.31 9.02 60.28
N VAL A 58 14.14 8.90 58.96
CA VAL A 58 13.11 9.62 58.19
C VAL A 58 12.07 8.66 57.60
N SER A 59 10.81 9.09 57.58
CA SER A 59 9.72 8.43 56.85
C SER A 59 9.59 9.04 55.46
N LEU A 60 9.82 8.25 54.42
CA LEU A 60 9.68 8.63 53.02
C LEU A 60 8.32 8.17 52.50
N THR A 61 7.53 9.08 51.94
CA THR A 61 6.27 8.77 51.25
C THR A 61 6.28 9.38 49.85
N VAL A 62 6.01 8.56 48.83
CA VAL A 62 5.87 9.00 47.43
C VAL A 62 4.44 8.71 46.99
N THR A 63 3.75 9.75 46.53
CA THR A 63 2.34 9.68 46.10
C THR A 63 2.18 10.21 44.68
N LEU A 64 1.32 9.57 43.90
CA LEU A 64 0.85 10.05 42.60
C LEU A 64 -0.54 10.66 42.77
N GLU A 65 -0.63 11.96 42.53
CA GLU A 65 -1.84 12.77 42.64
C GLU A 65 -2.34 13.14 41.24
N MET A 66 -3.58 12.75 40.92
CA MET A 66 -4.25 13.17 39.69
C MET A 66 -5.06 14.45 39.93
N GLU A 67 -5.31 15.27 38.89
CA GLU A 67 -6.16 16.46 38.99
C GLU A 67 -7.58 16.16 39.52
N SER A 68 -8.05 14.91 39.39
CA SER A 68 -9.31 14.42 39.95
C SER A 68 -9.31 14.15 41.46
N MET A 69 -8.28 14.60 42.20
CA MET A 69 -8.06 14.41 43.65
C MET A 69 -7.92 12.94 44.11
N VAL A 70 -7.67 12.01 43.18
CA VAL A 70 -7.33 10.63 43.52
C VAL A 70 -5.82 10.56 43.76
N SER A 71 -5.41 10.36 45.02
CA SER A 71 -4.02 10.12 45.40
C SER A 71 -3.75 8.61 45.56
N THR A 72 -2.63 8.16 45.01
CA THR A 72 -2.18 6.76 45.13
C THR A 72 -0.79 6.73 45.73
N THR A 73 -0.63 6.06 46.87
CA THR A 73 0.70 5.88 47.50
C THR A 73 1.48 4.85 46.72
N ILE A 74 2.63 5.26 46.17
CA ILE A 74 3.54 4.42 45.39
C ILE A 74 4.54 3.74 46.34
N LEU A 75 5.11 4.48 47.29
CA LEU A 75 6.12 4.00 48.23
C LEU A 75 5.92 4.65 49.60
N GLU A 76 6.08 3.85 50.66
CA GLU A 76 6.17 4.31 52.04
C GLU A 76 7.24 3.47 52.76
N GLU A 77 8.32 4.09 53.24
CA GLU A 77 9.47 3.39 53.83
C GLU A 77 10.13 4.20 54.94
N ALA A 78 10.67 3.51 55.95
CA ALA A 78 11.44 4.12 57.03
C ALA A 78 12.95 3.97 56.77
N VAL A 79 13.64 5.10 56.61
CA VAL A 79 15.04 5.15 56.15
C VAL A 79 15.95 5.61 57.28
N LYS A 80 17.01 4.84 57.57
CA LYS A 80 17.99 5.11 58.63
C LYS A 80 19.42 5.37 58.14
N GLN A 81 19.72 5.00 56.90
CA GLN A 81 21.03 5.11 56.24
C GLN A 81 20.80 5.43 54.77
N ASP A 82 21.87 5.60 53.99
CA ASP A 82 21.79 5.79 52.54
C ASP A 82 20.89 4.71 51.91
N PHE A 83 19.88 5.17 51.18
CA PHE A 83 18.80 4.35 50.65
C PHE A 83 18.71 4.54 49.15
N TYR A 84 18.72 3.45 48.40
CA TYR A 84 18.44 3.45 46.97
C TYR A 84 17.53 2.27 46.64
N ARG A 85 16.35 2.57 46.11
CA ARG A 85 15.39 1.54 45.70
C ARG A 85 14.61 1.99 44.48
N CYS A 86 14.52 1.10 43.50
CA CYS A 86 13.58 1.23 42.40
C CYS A 86 12.42 0.28 42.61
N LEU A 87 11.20 0.74 42.30
CA LEU A 87 10.00 -0.06 42.34
C LEU A 87 9.17 0.16 41.08
N SER A 88 8.46 -0.89 40.68
CA SER A 88 7.55 -0.83 39.56
C SER A 88 6.12 -0.63 40.06
N PHE A 89 5.45 0.42 39.61
CA PHE A 89 4.07 0.74 39.98
C PHE A 89 3.16 0.70 38.74
N GLN A 90 1.87 0.48 38.96
CA GLN A 90 0.88 0.41 37.88
C GLN A 90 0.32 1.80 37.59
N VAL A 91 0.51 2.31 36.38
CA VAL A 91 0.01 3.64 35.99
C VAL A 91 -1.52 3.59 35.81
N PRO A 92 -2.29 4.53 36.38
CA PRO A 92 -3.74 4.60 36.21
C PRO A 92 -4.17 4.69 34.74
N LYS A 93 -5.21 3.96 34.34
CA LYS A 93 -5.76 4.03 32.97
C LYS A 93 -6.55 5.33 32.77
N VAL A 94 -6.07 6.20 31.89
CA VAL A 94 -6.74 7.45 31.50
C VAL A 94 -7.43 7.32 30.14
N ARG A 95 -8.48 8.14 29.89
CA ARG A 95 -9.22 8.18 28.62
C ARG A 95 -8.63 9.18 27.62
N SER A 96 -8.07 10.27 28.12
CA SER A 96 -7.41 11.33 27.36
C SER A 96 -6.06 11.63 27.99
N ARG A 97 -5.20 12.37 27.29
CA ARG A 97 -3.95 12.92 27.83
C ARG A 97 -4.27 13.66 29.14
N THR A 98 -3.60 13.30 30.24
CA THR A 98 -3.87 13.83 31.58
C THR A 98 -2.55 14.15 32.28
N VAL A 99 -2.48 15.30 32.95
CA VAL A 99 -1.33 15.67 33.79
C VAL A 99 -1.54 15.10 35.19
N ALA A 100 -0.53 14.46 35.73
CA ALA A 100 -0.49 13.99 37.10
C ALA A 100 0.72 14.58 37.82
N SER A 101 0.70 14.61 39.14
CA SER A 101 1.82 15.11 39.94
C SER A 101 2.36 14.03 40.85
N ILE A 102 3.68 13.88 40.90
CA ILE A 102 4.35 13.07 41.91
C ILE A 102 4.72 13.98 43.06
N ASN A 103 4.21 13.67 44.25
CA ASN A 103 4.52 14.36 45.49
C ASN A 103 5.38 13.45 46.38
N VAL A 104 6.54 13.95 46.76
CA VAL A 104 7.52 13.28 47.61
C VAL A 104 7.55 14.00 48.94
N THR A 105 7.27 13.30 50.04
CA THR A 105 7.31 13.84 51.40
C THR A 105 8.28 13.03 52.25
N ILE A 106 9.22 13.72 52.89
CA ILE A 106 10.20 13.16 53.83
C ILE A 106 9.93 13.78 55.19
N GLN A 107 9.53 12.96 56.15
CA GLN A 107 9.16 13.39 57.49
C GLN A 107 10.20 12.89 58.50
N GLY A 108 10.89 13.84 59.14
CA GLY A 108 11.79 13.60 60.27
C GLY A 108 11.11 13.82 61.62
N GLU A 109 11.90 13.91 62.69
CA GLU A 109 11.39 14.03 64.07
C GLU A 109 10.88 15.45 64.37
N SER A 110 11.45 16.46 63.70
CA SER A 110 11.11 17.88 63.91
C SER A 110 10.85 18.71 62.64
N ALA A 111 11.04 18.12 61.45
CA ALA A 111 10.89 18.83 60.18
C ALA A 111 10.31 17.93 59.07
N VAL A 112 9.63 18.54 58.10
CA VAL A 112 9.03 17.88 56.93
C VAL A 112 9.54 18.57 55.67
N MET A 113 10.05 17.79 54.73
CA MET A 113 10.48 18.24 53.42
C MET A 113 9.56 17.65 52.36
N SER A 114 9.00 18.49 51.47
CA SER A 114 8.13 18.02 50.39
C SER A 114 8.48 18.64 49.06
N LYS A 115 8.47 17.85 47.98
CA LYS A 115 8.67 18.33 46.61
C LYS A 115 7.64 17.70 45.69
N LYS A 116 7.12 18.50 44.77
CA LYS A 116 6.11 18.11 43.78
C LYS A 116 6.68 18.32 42.38
N THR A 117 6.44 17.38 41.48
CA THR A 117 6.78 17.49 40.04
C THR A 117 5.67 16.92 39.18
N LYS A 118 5.50 17.44 37.96
CA LYS A 118 4.44 17.01 37.04
C LYS A 118 4.93 15.95 36.06
N ILE A 119 4.08 14.97 35.78
CA ILE A 119 4.28 13.94 34.75
C ILE A 119 3.06 13.86 33.83
N LEU A 120 3.29 13.44 32.60
CA LEU A 120 2.23 13.29 31.61
C LEU A 120 1.78 11.83 31.51
N ILE A 121 0.49 11.58 31.69
CA ILE A 121 -0.11 10.26 31.47
C ILE A 121 -0.83 10.25 30.12
N GLU A 122 -0.32 9.44 29.20
CA GLU A 122 -0.97 9.18 27.92
C GLU A 122 -1.95 8.01 28.00
N PRO A 123 -3.03 8.02 27.20
CA PRO A 123 -3.91 6.87 27.08
C PRO A 123 -3.16 5.65 26.52
N PRO A 124 -3.63 4.42 26.80
CA PRO A 124 -3.04 3.22 26.20
C PRO A 124 -3.19 3.28 24.67
N ALA A 125 -2.06 3.25 23.95
CA ALA A 125 -2.03 3.26 22.49
C ALA A 125 -1.71 1.86 21.93
N PHE A 126 -2.37 1.52 20.83
CA PHE A 126 -2.24 0.25 20.12
C PHE A 126 -1.72 0.47 18.71
N ILE A 127 -1.06 -0.55 18.17
CA ILE A 127 -0.59 -0.59 16.79
C ILE A 127 -1.57 -1.43 15.99
N HIS A 128 -2.02 -0.90 14.86
CA HIS A 128 -2.96 -1.57 13.98
C HIS A 128 -2.40 -1.67 12.57
N ILE A 129 -2.44 -2.86 11.99
CA ILE A 129 -1.93 -3.12 10.65
C ILE A 129 -3.07 -3.74 9.83
N ILE A 130 -3.36 -3.13 8.69
CA ILE A 130 -4.30 -3.67 7.69
C ILE A 130 -3.48 -4.12 6.49
N GLN A 131 -3.63 -5.38 6.09
CA GLN A 131 -3.02 -5.95 4.88
C GLN A 131 -4.13 -6.40 3.93
N THR A 132 -4.05 -5.99 2.66
CA THR A 132 -4.93 -6.47 1.58
C THR A 132 -4.24 -7.58 0.77
N ASP A 133 -4.97 -8.37 -0.01
CA ASP A 133 -4.35 -9.41 -0.85
C ASP A 133 -3.56 -8.83 -2.01
N LYS A 134 -3.94 -7.65 -2.50
CA LYS A 134 -3.20 -6.88 -3.50
C LYS A 134 -3.50 -5.38 -3.39
N PRO A 135 -2.62 -4.51 -3.90
CA PRO A 135 -2.81 -3.05 -3.84
C PRO A 135 -3.85 -2.51 -4.83
N ILE A 136 -4.15 -3.25 -5.90
CA ILE A 136 -5.03 -2.82 -7.00
C ILE A 136 -5.99 -3.95 -7.41
N TYR A 137 -7.25 -3.59 -7.68
CA TYR A 137 -8.31 -4.52 -8.08
C TYR A 137 -8.99 -4.06 -9.36
N LYS A 138 -9.48 -5.02 -10.14
CA LYS A 138 -10.43 -4.76 -11.23
C LYS A 138 -11.85 -4.64 -10.66
N PRO A 139 -12.73 -3.85 -11.29
CA PRO A 139 -14.15 -3.89 -10.98
C PRO A 139 -14.68 -5.34 -11.01
N GLY A 140 -15.53 -5.72 -10.05
CA GLY A 140 -16.05 -7.09 -9.92
C GLY A 140 -15.18 -8.06 -9.09
N GLN A 141 -13.93 -7.70 -8.78
CA GLN A 141 -13.05 -8.58 -7.98
C GLN A 141 -13.40 -8.54 -6.49
N THR A 142 -13.03 -9.62 -5.77
CA THR A 142 -13.18 -9.69 -4.32
C THR A 142 -11.92 -9.16 -3.65
N VAL A 143 -12.09 -8.19 -2.76
CA VAL A 143 -11.03 -7.62 -1.91
C VAL A 143 -10.92 -8.48 -0.66
N GLN A 144 -9.76 -9.09 -0.44
CA GLN A 144 -9.47 -9.83 0.78
C GLN A 144 -8.54 -8.99 1.66
N PHE A 145 -8.83 -8.89 2.96
CA PHE A 145 -8.04 -8.09 3.87
C PHE A 145 -8.00 -8.66 5.28
N ARG A 146 -6.84 -8.48 5.93
CA ARG A 146 -6.55 -8.91 7.29
C ARG A 146 -6.25 -7.70 8.16
N ILE A 147 -6.76 -7.72 9.39
CA ILE A 147 -6.50 -6.69 10.40
C ILE A 147 -5.84 -7.34 11.60
N VAL A 148 -4.72 -6.77 12.04
CA VAL A 148 -4.00 -7.17 13.25
C VAL A 148 -3.94 -5.98 14.19
N SER A 149 -4.29 -6.21 15.45
CA SER A 149 -4.24 -5.22 16.53
C SER A 149 -3.29 -5.71 17.60
N MET A 150 -2.29 -4.90 17.96
CA MET A 150 -1.26 -5.24 18.93
C MET A 150 -0.94 -4.07 19.87
N ASP A 151 -0.30 -4.34 21.00
CA ASP A 151 0.18 -3.31 21.93
C ASP A 151 1.59 -2.79 21.55
N ALA A 152 2.15 -1.88 22.35
CA ALA A 152 3.50 -1.33 22.15
C ALA A 152 4.66 -2.35 22.34
N ASN A 153 4.34 -3.56 22.82
CA ASN A 153 5.25 -4.70 22.92
C ASN A 153 4.99 -5.73 21.80
N PHE A 154 4.13 -5.39 20.83
CA PHE A 154 3.73 -6.22 19.70
C PHE A 154 2.96 -7.49 20.10
N ILE A 155 2.26 -7.47 21.24
CA ILE A 155 1.40 -8.57 21.70
C ILE A 155 -0.03 -8.33 21.18
N PRO A 156 -0.71 -9.35 20.60
CA PRO A 156 -2.05 -9.18 20.02
C PRO A 156 -3.14 -8.87 21.06
N VAL A 157 -4.11 -8.02 20.68
CA VAL A 157 -5.24 -7.62 21.54
C VAL A 157 -6.56 -7.72 20.76
N GLY A 158 -7.58 -8.39 21.31
CA GLY A 158 -8.89 -8.54 20.67
C GLY A 158 -9.88 -7.43 21.05
N ARG A 159 -10.30 -6.55 20.12
CA ARG A 159 -11.25 -5.43 20.37
C ARG A 159 -12.06 -5.05 19.11
N VAL A 160 -13.26 -4.46 19.26
CA VAL A 160 -14.18 -4.07 18.16
C VAL A 160 -15.04 -2.83 18.55
N ASP A 161 -15.26 -1.84 17.67
CA ASP A 161 -16.49 -0.97 17.60
C ASP A 161 -16.53 0.00 16.36
N PRO A 162 -17.68 0.59 15.93
CA PRO A 162 -17.84 1.32 14.65
C PRO A 162 -17.97 2.87 14.76
N ASN A 163 -17.48 3.65 13.76
CA ASN A 163 -18.32 4.56 12.95
C ASN A 163 -17.65 5.34 11.79
N SER A 164 -18.41 5.46 10.67
CA SER A 164 -18.51 6.54 9.61
C SER A 164 -18.81 5.96 8.22
N ASN A 165 -19.52 6.68 7.33
CA ASN A 165 -20.11 6.29 6.01
C ASN A 165 -19.49 5.06 5.29
N ARG A 166 -20.33 4.04 4.99
CA ARG A 166 -19.89 2.64 4.80
C ARG A 166 -20.55 1.98 3.60
N ILE A 167 -19.75 1.30 2.79
CA ILE A 167 -20.19 0.40 1.71
C ILE A 167 -20.56 -0.98 2.29
N ALA A 168 -19.79 -1.45 3.28
CA ALA A 168 -20.07 -2.65 4.06
C ALA A 168 -19.65 -2.44 5.53
N GLN A 169 -20.27 -3.18 6.44
CA GLN A 169 -19.99 -3.09 7.88
C GLN A 169 -19.97 -4.47 8.51
N TRP A 170 -18.89 -4.75 9.25
CA TRP A 170 -18.76 -5.93 10.10
C TRP A 170 -18.79 -5.45 11.56
N LEU A 171 -19.75 -5.94 12.33
CA LEU A 171 -19.90 -5.68 13.76
C LEU A 171 -19.55 -6.95 14.55
N ASP A 172 -18.97 -6.76 15.72
CA ASP A 172 -18.72 -7.80 16.74
C ASP A 172 -18.06 -9.08 16.22
N LYS A 173 -17.10 -8.93 15.30
CA LYS A 173 -16.35 -10.07 14.77
C LYS A 173 -15.31 -10.56 15.79
N THR A 174 -15.38 -11.85 16.10
CA THR A 174 -14.42 -12.52 16.97
C THR A 174 -13.06 -12.60 16.27
N ILE A 175 -12.03 -12.07 16.92
CA ILE A 175 -10.64 -12.16 16.45
C ILE A 175 -10.10 -13.53 16.86
N VAL A 176 -9.71 -14.34 15.88
CA VAL A 176 -9.12 -15.67 16.13
C VAL A 176 -7.60 -15.50 16.23
N SER A 177 -7.02 -15.77 17.40
CA SER A 177 -5.56 -15.74 17.63
C SER A 177 -4.86 -14.43 17.23
N GLY A 178 -5.56 -13.29 17.33
CA GLY A 178 -5.01 -11.95 17.07
C GLY A 178 -5.14 -11.44 15.63
N ILE A 179 -5.70 -12.22 14.70
CA ILE A 179 -5.91 -11.84 13.30
C ILE A 179 -7.41 -11.86 12.96
N LEU A 180 -7.89 -10.80 12.32
CA LEU A 180 -9.23 -10.73 11.73
C LEU A 180 -9.12 -10.88 10.22
N ASP A 181 -9.69 -11.96 9.65
CA ASP A 181 -9.68 -12.24 8.20
C ASP A 181 -11.06 -11.96 7.60
N LEU A 182 -11.13 -11.07 6.62
CA LEU A 182 -12.38 -10.61 6.00
C LEU A 182 -12.23 -10.51 4.48
N SER A 183 -13.37 -10.57 3.80
CA SER A 183 -13.44 -10.41 2.34
C SER A 183 -14.68 -9.64 1.93
N HIS A 184 -14.59 -8.85 0.86
CA HIS A 184 -15.69 -8.08 0.30
C HIS A 184 -15.69 -8.15 -1.22
N SER A 185 -16.81 -8.59 -1.81
CA SER A 185 -16.97 -8.66 -3.27
C SER A 185 -17.41 -7.30 -3.82
N MET A 186 -16.62 -6.74 -4.75
CA MET A 186 -16.96 -5.48 -5.42
C MET A 186 -17.85 -5.74 -6.62
N ILE A 187 -18.70 -4.77 -6.97
CA ILE A 187 -19.54 -4.83 -8.17
C ILE A 187 -18.72 -4.62 -9.46
N PRO A 188 -19.09 -5.23 -10.60
CA PRO A 188 -18.43 -5.02 -11.90
C PRO A 188 -18.40 -3.57 -12.40
N GLU A 189 -19.32 -2.74 -11.92
CA GLU A 189 -19.44 -1.31 -12.26
C GLU A 189 -18.93 -0.41 -11.14
N ALA A 190 -18.08 -0.94 -10.25
CA ALA A 190 -17.54 -0.19 -9.13
C ALA A 190 -16.83 1.07 -9.68
N PRO A 191 -17.12 2.27 -9.14
CA PRO A 191 -16.46 3.49 -9.57
C PRO A 191 -14.94 3.35 -9.49
N GLN A 192 -14.23 3.69 -10.56
CA GLN A 192 -12.77 3.63 -10.53
C GLN A 192 -12.24 4.76 -9.63
N GLY A 193 -11.29 4.44 -8.76
CA GLY A 193 -10.78 5.39 -7.78
C GLY A 193 -10.08 4.73 -6.61
N SER A 194 -9.71 5.56 -5.62
CA SER A 194 -9.09 5.09 -4.38
C SER A 194 -10.17 4.81 -3.33
N TYR A 195 -10.14 3.60 -2.79
CA TYR A 195 -11.05 3.10 -1.78
C TYR A 195 -10.33 3.02 -0.45
N ILE A 196 -11.05 3.25 0.63
CA ILE A 196 -10.48 3.32 1.97
C ILE A 196 -11.18 2.31 2.88
N ILE A 197 -10.41 1.40 3.45
CA ILE A 197 -10.79 0.55 4.57
C ILE A 197 -10.59 1.36 5.85
N THR A 198 -11.68 1.67 6.53
CA THR A 198 -11.64 2.31 7.86
C THR A 198 -12.03 1.30 8.92
N ALA A 199 -11.10 0.99 9.82
CA ALA A 199 -11.38 0.24 11.03
C ALA A 199 -11.35 1.19 12.23
N SER A 200 -12.30 1.04 13.14
CA SER A 200 -12.35 1.81 14.38
C SER A 200 -12.26 0.86 15.57
N THR A 201 -11.59 1.30 16.64
CA THR A 201 -11.55 0.55 17.90
C THR A 201 -12.65 1.04 18.85
N ASP A 202 -12.88 0.29 19.92
CA ASP A 202 -13.80 0.61 21.03
C ASP A 202 -13.47 1.90 21.80
N LYS A 203 -12.32 2.54 21.51
CA LYS A 203 -11.90 3.83 22.06
C LYS A 203 -11.96 4.99 21.06
N GLY A 204 -12.45 4.74 19.84
CA GLY A 204 -12.58 5.78 18.80
C GLY A 204 -11.32 6.05 17.98
N GLU A 205 -10.26 5.24 18.12
CA GLU A 205 -9.08 5.31 17.25
C GLU A 205 -9.47 4.85 15.84
N ARG A 206 -9.06 5.61 14.81
CA ARG A 206 -9.37 5.33 13.41
C ARG A 206 -8.13 4.85 12.68
N ILE A 207 -8.25 3.69 12.05
CA ILE A 207 -7.20 3.03 11.27
C ILE A 207 -7.66 3.07 9.82
N ILE A 208 -6.78 3.52 8.93
CA ILE A 208 -7.11 3.82 7.55
C ILE A 208 -6.12 3.08 6.66
N HIS A 209 -6.62 2.33 5.68
CA HIS A 209 -5.81 1.71 4.64
C HIS A 209 -6.48 1.94 3.28
N SER A 210 -5.73 2.36 2.28
CA SER A 210 -6.25 2.64 0.94
C SER A 210 -5.81 1.60 -0.08
N PHE A 211 -6.70 1.29 -1.02
CA PHE A 211 -6.44 0.45 -2.17
C PHE A 211 -7.15 1.02 -3.41
N ASP A 212 -6.68 0.70 -4.61
CA ASP A 212 -7.24 1.28 -5.84
C ASP A 212 -8.08 0.27 -6.62
N ILE A 213 -9.19 0.74 -7.21
CA ILE A 213 -9.96 -0.01 -8.19
C ILE A 213 -9.82 0.66 -9.55
N LYS A 214 -9.24 -0.06 -10.52
CA LYS A 214 -9.02 0.43 -11.90
C LYS A 214 -9.13 -0.73 -12.88
N GLU A 215 -9.51 -0.43 -14.11
CA GLU A 215 -9.46 -1.40 -15.19
C GLU A 215 -8.02 -1.50 -15.74
N TYR A 216 -7.44 -2.70 -15.72
CA TYR A 216 -6.07 -2.93 -16.18
C TYR A 216 -5.89 -4.28 -16.88
N VAL A 217 -4.86 -4.35 -17.71
CA VAL A 217 -4.34 -5.59 -18.29
C VAL A 217 -2.98 -5.86 -17.67
N LEU A 218 -2.72 -7.12 -17.26
CA LEU A 218 -1.47 -7.47 -16.59
C LEU A 218 -0.28 -7.28 -17.55
N PRO A 219 0.74 -6.50 -17.17
CA PRO A 219 1.92 -6.31 -17.99
C PRO A 219 2.74 -7.61 -18.04
N LYS A 220 3.21 -7.96 -19.25
CA LYS A 220 4.05 -9.15 -19.48
C LYS A 220 5.53 -8.89 -19.15
N TYR A 221 5.97 -7.63 -19.24
CA TYR A 221 7.33 -7.21 -18.98
C TYR A 221 7.39 -5.85 -18.29
N GLU A 222 8.48 -5.60 -17.57
CA GLU A 222 8.82 -4.30 -16.98
C GLU A 222 9.77 -3.53 -17.89
N VAL A 223 9.60 -2.21 -17.97
CA VAL A 223 10.53 -1.30 -18.64
C VAL A 223 11.22 -0.45 -17.58
N LYS A 224 12.50 -0.73 -17.34
CA LYS A 224 13.32 -0.02 -16.36
C LYS A 224 14.18 1.03 -17.03
N VAL A 225 14.00 2.28 -16.62
CA VAL A 225 14.82 3.41 -17.04
C VAL A 225 15.95 3.61 -16.02
N LEU A 226 17.15 3.20 -16.40
CA LEU A 226 18.37 3.32 -15.61
C LEU A 226 19.09 4.62 -15.98
N LEU A 227 19.15 5.51 -14.99
CA LEU A 227 19.84 6.79 -15.06
C LEU A 227 20.90 6.86 -13.96
N PRO A 228 21.92 7.72 -14.11
CA PRO A 228 22.80 8.08 -13.00
C PRO A 228 21.96 8.62 -11.83
N SER A 229 22.35 8.30 -10.60
CA SER A 229 21.60 8.75 -9.40
C SER A 229 21.53 10.27 -9.27
N VAL A 230 22.59 10.96 -9.70
CA VAL A 230 22.71 12.41 -9.74
C VAL A 230 23.50 12.82 -10.99
N ILE A 231 23.07 13.88 -11.65
CA ILE A 231 23.81 14.58 -12.71
C ILE A 231 24.28 15.92 -12.12
N THR A 232 25.56 16.23 -12.25
CA THR A 232 26.16 17.46 -11.72
C THR A 232 26.28 18.53 -12.80
N ILE A 233 26.52 19.77 -12.37
CA ILE A 233 26.83 20.89 -13.28
C ILE A 233 28.14 20.70 -14.07
N LEU A 234 29.04 19.81 -13.61
CA LEU A 234 30.29 19.50 -14.29
C LEU A 234 30.15 18.42 -15.37
N ASP A 235 29.03 17.69 -15.37
CA ASP A 235 28.80 16.59 -16.30
C ASP A 235 28.36 17.14 -17.67
N LYS A 236 29.14 16.83 -18.70
CA LYS A 236 28.81 17.19 -20.09
C LYS A 236 27.85 16.18 -20.73
N GLU A 237 27.96 14.92 -20.33
CA GLU A 237 27.23 13.81 -20.91
C GLU A 237 26.66 12.91 -19.80
N ALA A 238 25.48 12.34 -20.02
CA ALA A 238 24.84 11.38 -19.12
C ALA A 238 24.40 10.14 -19.89
N THR A 239 24.66 8.96 -19.33
CA THR A 239 24.24 7.68 -19.93
C THR A 239 22.80 7.35 -19.55
N LEU A 240 21.92 7.30 -20.55
CA LEU A 240 20.55 6.80 -20.44
C LEU A 240 20.52 5.33 -20.87
N LYS A 241 20.15 4.41 -19.99
CA LYS A 241 19.98 2.99 -20.31
C LYS A 241 18.56 2.54 -20.02
N ILE A 242 17.86 1.97 -20.99
CA ILE A 242 16.47 1.52 -20.86
C ILE A 242 16.46 0.02 -21.09
N CYS A 243 15.96 -0.76 -20.14
CA CYS A 243 15.95 -2.22 -20.21
C CYS A 243 14.53 -2.77 -20.08
N GLY A 244 14.16 -3.68 -20.97
CA GLY A 244 12.92 -4.44 -20.93
C GLY A 244 13.18 -5.86 -20.40
N LYS A 245 12.42 -6.29 -19.40
CA LYS A 245 12.56 -7.62 -18.80
C LYS A 245 11.20 -8.25 -18.54
N TYR A 246 10.97 -9.48 -18.98
CA TYR A 246 9.76 -10.22 -18.65
C TYR A 246 9.65 -10.47 -17.14
N THR A 247 8.44 -10.73 -16.63
CA THR A 247 8.21 -10.99 -15.19
C THR A 247 8.94 -12.23 -14.66
N TYR A 248 9.19 -13.21 -15.53
CA TYR A 248 10.03 -14.39 -15.27
C TYR A 248 11.52 -14.17 -15.53
N GLY A 249 11.92 -12.96 -15.93
CA GLY A 249 13.29 -12.49 -15.87
C GLY A 249 14.12 -12.53 -17.16
N LYS A 250 13.53 -12.84 -18.31
CA LYS A 250 14.22 -12.84 -19.61
C LYS A 250 14.21 -11.45 -20.29
N PRO A 251 15.17 -11.14 -21.18
CA PRO A 251 15.22 -9.86 -21.86
C PRO A 251 14.11 -9.71 -22.92
N VAL A 252 13.63 -8.49 -23.11
CA VAL A 252 12.65 -8.13 -24.15
C VAL A 252 13.39 -7.49 -25.32
N ILE A 253 13.16 -8.00 -26.52
CA ILE A 253 13.74 -7.44 -27.75
C ILE A 253 12.68 -6.60 -28.46
N GLY A 254 12.99 -5.34 -28.73
CA GLY A 254 12.02 -4.37 -29.22
C GLY A 254 12.60 -3.02 -29.64
N SER A 255 11.72 -2.13 -30.13
CA SER A 255 12.02 -0.72 -30.37
C SER A 255 11.66 0.11 -29.13
N VAL A 256 12.42 1.18 -28.88
CA VAL A 256 12.25 2.05 -27.71
C VAL A 256 12.18 3.51 -28.16
N LYS A 257 11.15 4.23 -27.73
CA LYS A 257 11.02 5.67 -27.89
C LYS A 257 11.14 6.34 -26.52
N ALA A 258 12.22 7.09 -26.30
CA ALA A 258 12.51 7.75 -25.02
C ALA A 258 12.44 9.26 -25.14
N VAL A 259 11.79 9.92 -24.20
CA VAL A 259 11.71 11.38 -24.11
C VAL A 259 12.44 11.83 -22.84
N PHE A 260 13.51 12.59 -22.98
CA PHE A 260 14.31 13.14 -21.88
C PHE A 260 14.01 14.63 -21.74
N CYS A 261 13.49 15.04 -20.58
CA CYS A 261 12.98 16.38 -20.33
C CYS A 261 13.58 17.03 -19.09
N ARG A 262 13.74 18.36 -19.13
CA ARG A 262 13.94 19.23 -17.97
C ARG A 262 12.86 20.31 -17.97
N GLN A 263 12.08 20.37 -16.89
CA GLN A 263 10.91 21.24 -16.78
C GLN A 263 11.31 22.65 -16.33
N ALA A 264 10.63 23.68 -16.84
CA ALA A 264 10.80 25.05 -16.37
C ALA A 264 10.06 25.28 -15.04
N LEU A 265 10.65 26.06 -14.14
CA LEU A 265 9.99 26.45 -12.87
C LEU A 265 8.94 27.53 -13.15
N ARG A 266 7.67 27.23 -12.85
CA ARG A 266 6.55 28.16 -13.01
C ARG A 266 6.18 28.75 -11.66
N PHE A 267 6.42 30.04 -11.48
CA PHE A 267 5.98 30.80 -10.32
C PHE A 267 4.72 31.59 -10.67
N TYR A 268 3.68 31.53 -9.84
CA TYR A 268 2.39 32.20 -10.09
C TYR A 268 2.51 33.73 -10.28
N TRP A 269 3.59 34.36 -9.82
CA TRP A 269 3.82 35.81 -9.86
C TRP A 269 4.79 36.30 -10.98
N TYR A 270 5.30 35.43 -11.85
CA TYR A 270 6.33 35.79 -12.86
C TYR A 270 5.90 35.39 -14.29
N SER A 271 5.64 36.35 -15.18
CA SER A 271 5.00 36.15 -16.49
C SER A 271 5.94 35.82 -17.66
N ARG A 272 6.95 34.97 -17.44
CA ARG A 272 7.71 34.37 -18.56
C ARG A 272 7.49 32.87 -18.59
N GLU A 273 6.68 32.42 -19.53
CA GLU A 273 6.50 31.01 -19.89
C GLU A 273 7.77 30.51 -20.60
N GLU A 274 8.80 30.14 -19.85
CA GLU A 274 9.87 29.30 -20.43
C GLU A 274 9.28 27.90 -20.71
N ASN A 275 9.51 27.40 -21.93
CA ASN A 275 9.04 26.07 -22.35
C ASN A 275 9.93 24.96 -21.75
N ASP A 276 9.32 23.81 -21.47
CA ASP A 276 10.05 22.61 -21.07
C ASP A 276 11.02 22.19 -22.18
N VAL A 277 12.26 21.84 -21.83
CA VAL A 277 13.27 21.40 -22.78
C VAL A 277 13.25 19.87 -22.83
N CYS A 278 12.77 19.32 -23.94
CA CYS A 278 12.64 17.87 -24.15
C CYS A 278 13.33 17.41 -25.44
N ARG A 279 14.00 16.25 -25.40
CA ARG A 279 14.57 15.56 -26.56
C ARG A 279 14.02 14.15 -26.68
N VAL A 280 13.72 13.73 -27.90
CA VAL A 280 13.21 12.39 -28.21
C VAL A 280 14.33 11.56 -28.83
N TYR A 281 14.50 10.33 -28.37
CA TYR A 281 15.45 9.34 -28.85
C TYR A 281 14.70 8.08 -29.29
N GLU A 282 15.00 7.60 -30.49
CA GLU A 282 14.47 6.34 -31.02
C GLU A 282 15.61 5.32 -31.06
N LEU A 283 15.44 4.21 -30.35
CA LEU A 283 16.48 3.22 -30.06
C LEU A 283 15.96 1.80 -30.33
N THR A 284 16.88 0.85 -30.47
CA THR A 284 16.57 -0.59 -30.52
C THR A 284 17.33 -1.31 -29.41
N THR A 285 16.69 -2.32 -28.80
CA THR A 285 17.32 -3.10 -27.72
C THR A 285 18.37 -4.07 -28.27
N ASP A 286 19.45 -4.25 -27.52
CA ASP A 286 20.41 -5.32 -27.75
C ASP A 286 19.89 -6.70 -27.31
N LYS A 287 20.72 -7.75 -27.48
CA LYS A 287 20.40 -9.12 -27.00
C LYS A 287 20.23 -9.21 -25.48
N SER A 288 20.67 -8.21 -24.71
CA SER A 288 20.44 -8.11 -23.27
C SER A 288 19.10 -7.48 -22.92
N GLY A 289 18.31 -7.08 -23.93
CA GLY A 289 17.02 -6.40 -23.77
C GLY A 289 17.17 -4.94 -23.36
N CYS A 290 18.35 -4.35 -23.55
CA CYS A 290 18.64 -2.98 -23.15
C CYS A 290 19.02 -2.10 -24.35
N ALA A 291 18.58 -0.86 -24.32
CA ALA A 291 19.00 0.20 -25.23
C ALA A 291 19.80 1.25 -24.43
N THR A 292 20.96 1.67 -24.93
CA THR A 292 21.81 2.67 -24.26
C THR A 292 22.03 3.87 -25.18
N GLN A 293 21.87 5.08 -24.63
CA GLN A 293 22.06 6.35 -25.32
C GLN A 293 22.89 7.30 -24.44
N ILE A 294 23.81 8.05 -25.05
CA ILE A 294 24.53 9.14 -24.38
C ILE A 294 23.79 10.45 -24.66
N VAL A 295 23.39 11.15 -23.60
CA VAL A 295 22.63 12.40 -23.65
C VAL A 295 23.57 13.55 -23.34
N ASN A 296 23.59 14.57 -24.21
CA ASN A 296 24.35 15.80 -23.97
C ASN A 296 23.59 16.70 -22.99
N VAL A 297 24.09 16.84 -21.77
CA VAL A 297 23.43 17.57 -20.68
C VAL A 297 23.46 19.09 -20.91
N THR A 298 24.44 19.58 -21.68
CA THR A 298 24.60 21.02 -21.93
C THR A 298 23.42 21.62 -22.72
N GLU A 299 22.73 20.81 -23.53
CA GLU A 299 21.51 21.22 -24.25
C GLU A 299 20.34 21.56 -23.33
N PHE A 300 20.38 21.14 -22.07
CA PHE A 300 19.31 21.35 -21.08
C PHE A 300 19.64 22.50 -20.10
N PHE A 301 20.56 23.39 -20.48
CA PHE A 301 20.93 24.61 -19.76
C PHE A 301 21.24 24.42 -18.25
N PRO A 302 22.22 23.57 -17.87
CA PRO A 302 22.53 23.27 -16.45
C PRO A 302 22.87 24.53 -15.61
N ASN A 303 23.36 25.59 -16.24
CA ASN A 303 23.77 26.84 -15.56
C ASN A 303 22.60 27.79 -15.23
N LYS A 304 21.41 27.57 -15.81
CA LYS A 304 20.22 28.40 -15.55
C LYS A 304 19.45 27.87 -14.34
N SER A 305 19.06 28.78 -13.44
CA SER A 305 18.24 28.50 -12.25
C SER A 305 16.73 28.47 -12.52
N MET A 306 16.29 28.79 -13.75
CA MET A 306 14.87 28.85 -14.14
C MET A 306 14.25 27.48 -14.47
N TYR A 307 15.01 26.39 -14.34
CA TYR A 307 14.57 25.02 -14.59
C TYR A 307 14.66 24.18 -13.32
N ASP A 308 13.80 23.17 -13.22
CA ASP A 308 13.77 22.23 -12.10
C ASP A 308 15.12 21.50 -11.95
N ASP A 309 15.42 21.15 -10.70
CA ASP A 309 16.64 20.41 -10.30
C ASP A 309 16.46 18.90 -10.49
N SER A 310 15.71 18.53 -11.52
CA SER A 310 15.55 17.14 -11.90
C SER A 310 15.28 16.97 -13.38
N PHE A 311 15.76 15.85 -13.90
CA PHE A 311 15.50 15.40 -15.25
C PHE A 311 14.47 14.27 -15.20
N HIS A 312 13.46 14.36 -16.05
CA HIS A 312 12.42 13.37 -16.20
C HIS A 312 12.59 12.63 -17.52
N VAL A 313 12.47 11.31 -17.48
CA VAL A 313 12.53 10.47 -18.66
C VAL A 313 11.29 9.59 -18.73
N SER A 314 10.61 9.63 -19.87
CA SER A 314 9.52 8.70 -20.20
C SER A 314 9.92 7.86 -21.41
N ALA A 315 9.86 6.54 -21.29
CA ALA A 315 10.20 5.60 -22.34
C ALA A 315 9.00 4.71 -22.70
N GLU A 316 8.80 4.46 -23.98
CA GLU A 316 7.82 3.53 -24.53
C GLU A 316 8.58 2.43 -25.27
N MET A 317 8.34 1.17 -24.93
CA MET A 317 9.01 0.01 -25.53
C MET A 317 8.00 -0.91 -26.19
N GLU A 318 8.19 -1.16 -27.48
CA GLU A 318 7.38 -2.05 -28.32
C GLU A 318 8.10 -3.38 -28.53
N GLU A 319 7.49 -4.49 -28.12
CA GLU A 319 8.03 -5.85 -28.30
C GLU A 319 7.95 -6.30 -29.76
N TYR A 320 9.07 -6.79 -30.31
CA TYR A 320 9.07 -7.36 -31.66
C TYR A 320 8.34 -8.71 -31.71
N GLY A 321 7.44 -8.85 -32.70
CA GLY A 321 6.65 -10.05 -32.94
C GLY A 321 5.22 -9.97 -32.43
N THR A 322 4.99 -9.36 -31.25
CA THR A 322 3.65 -9.19 -30.67
C THR A 322 3.07 -7.79 -30.91
N GLY A 323 3.90 -6.75 -31.05
CA GLY A 323 3.47 -5.35 -31.20
C GLY A 323 2.85 -4.75 -29.93
N VAL A 324 3.12 -5.35 -28.76
CA VAL A 324 2.68 -4.84 -27.45
C VAL A 324 3.61 -3.69 -27.02
N ILE A 325 3.03 -2.59 -26.53
CA ILE A 325 3.78 -1.41 -26.07
C ILE A 325 3.59 -1.23 -24.57
N LEU A 326 4.69 -1.15 -23.82
CA LEU A 326 4.69 -0.82 -22.38
C LEU A 326 5.54 0.43 -22.11
N LYS A 327 5.15 1.18 -21.08
CA LYS A 327 5.80 2.45 -20.71
C LYS A 327 6.61 2.29 -19.43
N GLY A 328 7.74 2.98 -19.37
CA GLY A 328 8.57 3.12 -18.18
C GLY A 328 8.94 4.58 -17.95
N SER A 329 9.16 4.98 -16.71
CA SER A 329 9.62 6.33 -16.39
C SER A 329 10.80 6.29 -15.42
N GLY A 330 11.67 7.29 -15.52
CA GLY A 330 12.84 7.46 -14.69
C GLY A 330 13.00 8.91 -14.31
N ARG A 331 13.56 9.15 -13.11
CA ARG A 331 13.88 10.49 -12.66
C ARG A 331 15.27 10.51 -12.05
N THR A 332 16.05 11.51 -12.43
CA THR A 332 17.35 11.79 -11.81
C THR A 332 17.41 13.23 -11.34
N THR A 333 18.16 13.48 -10.28
CA THR A 333 18.31 14.82 -9.71
C THR A 333 19.51 15.52 -10.30
N PHE A 334 19.37 16.82 -10.51
CA PHE A 334 20.47 17.70 -10.81
C PHE A 334 21.02 18.31 -9.51
N SER A 335 22.34 18.40 -9.35
CA SER A 335 22.95 19.08 -8.21
C SER A 335 24.11 19.98 -8.64
N SER A 336 24.11 21.22 -8.13
CA SER A 336 25.28 22.11 -8.19
C SER A 336 26.28 21.86 -7.06
N HIS A 337 25.89 21.14 -6.00
CA HIS A 337 26.75 20.87 -4.86
C HIS A 337 27.67 19.69 -5.17
N ILE A 338 28.97 19.95 -5.29
CA ILE A 338 29.98 18.93 -5.64
C ILE A 338 30.50 18.22 -4.39
N ARG A 339 30.64 18.96 -3.30
CA ARG A 339 31.03 18.46 -1.98
C ARG A 339 30.15 19.09 -0.92
N THR A 340 29.67 18.27 0.00
CA THR A 340 29.02 18.74 1.21
C THR A 340 29.78 18.22 2.41
N VAL A 341 30.29 19.16 3.21
CA VAL A 341 30.92 18.88 4.50
C VAL A 341 29.86 19.06 5.59
N SER A 342 29.85 18.15 6.57
CA SER A 342 28.93 18.18 7.71
C SER A 342 29.61 17.67 8.98
N PHE A 343 29.18 18.16 10.14
CA PHE A 343 29.59 17.63 11.43
C PHE A 343 28.64 16.51 11.86
N GLU A 344 29.20 15.36 12.24
CA GLU A 344 28.49 14.18 12.72
C GLU A 344 29.07 13.81 14.09
N ASP A 345 28.23 13.32 15.00
CA ASP A 345 28.65 12.94 16.36
C ASP A 345 29.30 14.10 17.17
N VAL A 346 28.92 15.35 16.89
CA VAL A 346 29.48 16.54 17.57
C VAL A 346 28.47 17.12 18.56
N ARG A 347 28.88 17.28 19.82
CA ARG A 347 28.02 17.81 20.89
C ARG A 347 27.96 19.33 20.85
N ALA A 348 26.80 19.90 21.21
CA ALA A 348 26.62 21.36 21.33
C ALA A 348 27.39 21.97 22.51
N ALA A 349 27.76 21.16 23.52
CA ALA A 349 28.55 21.61 24.65
C ALA A 349 29.80 20.74 24.86
N TYR A 350 30.92 21.38 25.23
CA TYR A 350 32.17 20.72 25.60
C TYR A 350 32.35 20.69 27.11
N LYS A 351 33.08 19.70 27.61
CA LYS A 351 33.39 19.54 29.04
C LYS A 351 34.88 19.89 29.26
N PRO A 352 35.20 20.97 29.98
CA PRO A 352 36.60 21.37 30.21
C PRO A 352 37.46 20.23 30.76
N GLY A 353 38.60 19.99 30.10
CA GLY A 353 39.55 18.94 30.50
C GLY A 353 39.23 17.54 29.96
N ILE A 354 38.10 17.37 29.26
CA ILE A 354 37.80 16.17 28.44
C ILE A 354 37.99 16.55 26.96
N PRO A 355 38.72 15.77 26.15
CA PRO A 355 38.88 16.03 24.73
C PRO A 355 37.53 16.16 24.01
N PHE A 356 37.41 17.23 23.21
CA PHE A 356 36.26 17.46 22.36
C PHE A 356 36.43 16.68 21.06
N GLU A 357 35.67 15.60 20.96
CA GLU A 357 35.74 14.67 19.85
C GLU A 357 34.54 14.84 18.95
N GLY A 358 34.76 14.64 17.66
CA GLY A 358 33.71 14.71 16.66
C GLY A 358 34.17 14.12 15.34
N LYS A 359 33.25 14.02 14.39
CA LYS A 359 33.56 13.57 13.04
C LYS A 359 33.11 14.61 12.04
N VAL A 360 33.92 14.80 11.02
CA VAL A 360 33.55 15.54 9.83
C VAL A 360 33.22 14.53 8.74
N LYS A 361 32.04 14.63 8.16
CA LYS A 361 31.58 13.76 7.07
C LYS A 361 31.54 14.56 5.78
N VAL A 362 32.23 14.04 4.77
CA VAL A 362 32.25 14.59 3.42
C VAL A 362 31.50 13.66 2.50
N VAL A 363 30.45 14.20 1.90
CA VAL A 363 29.67 13.49 0.90
C VAL A 363 29.77 14.18 -0.46
N GLY A 364 29.72 13.36 -1.51
CA GLY A 364 29.60 13.78 -2.88
C GLY A 364 28.17 14.21 -3.23
N PRO A 365 27.92 14.54 -4.51
CA PRO A 365 26.63 15.06 -5.00
C PRO A 365 25.47 14.06 -4.86
N ASP A 366 25.76 12.77 -4.83
CA ASP A 366 24.81 11.65 -4.63
C ASP A 366 24.71 11.20 -3.17
N ASN A 367 25.15 12.06 -2.24
CA ASN A 367 25.28 11.81 -0.81
C ASN A 367 26.22 10.65 -0.46
N LYS A 368 26.96 10.10 -1.45
CA LYS A 368 27.96 9.07 -1.22
C LYS A 368 29.20 9.66 -0.54
N PRO A 369 29.68 9.14 0.61
CA PRO A 369 30.97 9.50 1.14
C PRO A 369 32.13 9.40 0.18
N VAL A 370 33.00 10.39 0.33
CA VAL A 370 34.22 10.56 -0.45
C VAL A 370 35.40 10.18 0.44
N ALA A 371 36.10 9.12 0.06
CA ALA A 371 37.27 8.65 0.78
C ALA A 371 38.54 9.40 0.35
N ASN A 372 39.50 9.53 1.26
CA ASN A 372 40.80 10.16 1.05
C ASN A 372 40.74 11.64 0.59
N GLU A 373 39.67 12.35 0.92
CA GLU A 373 39.57 13.80 0.68
C GLU A 373 40.26 14.55 1.82
N ALA A 374 41.05 15.58 1.49
CA ALA A 374 41.61 16.50 2.47
C ALA A 374 40.54 17.50 2.93
N VAL A 375 40.34 17.59 4.24
CA VAL A 375 39.39 18.50 4.87
C VAL A 375 40.12 19.38 5.87
N HIS A 376 39.94 20.68 5.77
CA HIS A 376 40.49 21.65 6.70
C HIS A 376 39.47 21.94 7.79
N LEU A 377 39.89 21.78 9.05
CA LEU A 377 39.12 22.12 10.25
C LEU A 377 39.79 23.33 10.91
N SER A 378 39.04 24.39 11.16
CA SER A 378 39.49 25.51 11.99
C SER A 378 38.65 25.63 13.26
N TYR A 379 39.30 25.98 14.35
CA TYR A 379 38.68 26.31 15.62
C TYR A 379 39.21 27.66 16.12
N ASP A 380 38.29 28.52 16.57
CA ASP A 380 38.57 29.87 17.09
C ASP A 380 39.31 30.79 16.08
N ASP A 381 39.08 30.56 14.77
CA ASP A 381 39.69 31.26 13.62
C ASP A 381 41.23 31.38 13.58
N THR A 382 41.95 30.78 14.53
CA THR A 382 43.40 30.92 14.71
C THR A 382 44.16 29.63 14.42
N GLN A 383 43.60 28.46 14.74
CA GLN A 383 44.25 27.15 14.54
C GLN A 383 43.57 26.35 13.43
N ARG A 384 44.38 25.75 12.54
CA ARG A 384 43.94 24.96 11.38
C ARG A 384 44.56 23.58 11.40
N GLU A 385 43.73 22.55 11.38
CA GLU A 385 44.13 21.16 11.21
C GLU A 385 43.66 20.64 9.85
N THR A 386 44.45 19.76 9.24
CA THR A 386 44.05 19.08 8.00
C THR A 386 43.83 17.61 8.30
N LEU A 387 42.62 17.15 8.03
CA LEU A 387 42.18 15.78 8.26
C LEU A 387 41.97 15.08 6.91
N THR A 388 42.07 13.76 6.91
CA THR A 388 41.81 12.93 5.72
C THR A 388 40.64 12.01 5.99
N THR A 389 39.69 11.93 5.07
CA THR A 389 38.49 11.11 5.23
C THR A 389 38.76 9.62 5.00
N ASP A 390 38.09 8.77 5.77
CA ASP A 390 38.13 7.31 5.65
C ASP A 390 37.25 6.77 4.50
N VAL A 391 37.15 5.44 4.35
CA VAL A 391 36.29 4.78 3.34
C VAL A 391 34.80 5.10 3.46
N LYS A 392 34.35 5.57 4.63
CA LYS A 392 32.99 6.03 4.90
C LYS A 392 32.88 7.56 4.81
N GLY A 393 33.90 8.23 4.24
CA GLY A 393 33.97 9.67 4.05
C GLY A 393 33.98 10.46 5.35
N MET A 394 34.41 9.84 6.45
CA MET A 394 34.47 10.47 7.76
C MET A 394 35.92 10.72 8.17
N ALA A 395 36.16 11.89 8.77
CA ALA A 395 37.42 12.26 9.38
C ALA A 395 37.16 12.54 10.88
N SER A 396 37.81 11.79 11.76
CA SER A 396 37.65 11.99 13.21
C SER A 396 38.65 13.04 13.70
N PHE A 397 38.21 13.93 14.58
CA PHE A 397 39.06 14.91 15.25
C PHE A 397 38.93 14.78 16.76
N SER A 398 39.98 15.17 17.48
CA SER A 398 40.02 15.19 18.94
C SER A 398 40.79 16.44 19.38
N LEU A 399 40.06 17.46 19.82
CA LEU A 399 40.61 18.75 20.22
C LEU A 399 40.78 18.83 21.73
N ASN A 400 41.89 19.41 22.19
CA ASN A 400 42.14 19.59 23.61
C ASN A 400 41.39 20.83 24.13
N THR A 401 40.49 20.63 25.09
CA THR A 401 39.62 21.68 25.66
C THR A 401 40.21 22.38 26.86
N THR A 402 41.40 22.00 27.35
CA THR A 402 41.97 22.58 28.59
C THR A 402 42.24 24.08 28.51
N ALA A 403 42.44 24.62 27.30
CA ALA A 403 42.69 26.04 27.07
C ALA A 403 41.41 26.82 26.69
N TRP A 404 40.25 26.15 26.59
CA TRP A 404 39.01 26.78 26.16
C TRP A 404 38.26 27.36 27.36
N THR A 405 37.89 28.63 27.26
CA THR A 405 37.15 29.35 28.32
C THR A 405 35.75 29.78 27.88
N ASP A 406 35.57 30.09 26.58
CA ASP A 406 34.34 30.60 26.01
C ASP A 406 33.74 29.65 24.95
N THR A 407 32.71 30.10 24.24
CA THR A 407 32.09 29.37 23.13
C THR A 407 33.05 29.30 21.94
N VAL A 408 33.34 28.10 21.45
CA VAL A 408 34.26 27.87 20.33
C VAL A 408 33.48 27.58 19.05
N SER A 409 33.80 28.30 17.98
CA SER A 409 33.27 28.03 16.64
C SER A 409 34.19 27.07 15.88
N LEU A 410 33.61 26.02 15.33
CA LEU A 410 34.26 25.05 14.46
C LEU A 410 33.79 25.27 13.04
N LYS A 411 34.74 25.34 12.11
CA LYS A 411 34.45 25.47 10.67
C LYS A 411 35.23 24.41 9.90
N ALA A 412 34.54 23.65 9.05
CA ALA A 412 35.16 22.62 8.22
C ALA A 412 34.85 22.80 6.74
N TRP A 413 35.86 22.68 5.87
CA TRP A 413 35.73 22.81 4.41
C TRP A 413 36.75 21.94 3.67
N SER A 414 36.42 21.50 2.45
CA SER A 414 37.38 20.77 1.59
C SER A 414 38.03 21.67 0.55
N LYS A 415 37.27 22.60 -0.06
CA LYS A 415 37.75 23.54 -1.07
C LYS A 415 37.12 24.91 -0.83
N GLU A 416 37.88 25.96 -1.07
CA GLU A 416 37.37 27.34 -0.98
C GLU A 416 36.38 27.60 -2.13
N ASN A 417 35.27 28.28 -1.80
CA ASN A 417 34.26 28.67 -2.78
C ASN A 417 34.73 29.88 -3.59
N GLU A 418 34.47 29.84 -4.89
CA GLU A 418 34.62 31.02 -5.76
C GLU A 418 33.61 32.12 -5.38
N PRO A 419 33.92 33.40 -5.67
CA PRO A 419 32.99 34.51 -5.42
C PRO A 419 31.65 34.31 -6.15
N TYR A 420 30.56 34.61 -5.42
CA TYR A 420 29.19 34.52 -5.93
C TYR A 420 28.96 35.48 -7.09
N VAL A 421 28.40 34.96 -8.19
CA VAL A 421 27.98 35.76 -9.35
C VAL A 421 26.45 35.65 -9.47
N PRO A 422 25.70 36.77 -9.44
CA PRO A 422 24.26 36.74 -9.58
C PRO A 422 23.79 36.07 -10.88
N ASN A 423 22.71 35.30 -10.83
CA ASN A 423 22.04 34.66 -11.98
C ASN A 423 22.85 33.61 -12.78
N VAL A 424 24.01 33.16 -12.27
CA VAL A 424 24.78 32.06 -12.87
C VAL A 424 25.00 30.98 -11.82
N ARG A 425 24.48 29.78 -12.07
CA ARG A 425 24.73 28.64 -11.20
C ARG A 425 26.16 28.13 -11.44
N LYS A 426 26.93 27.96 -10.35
CA LYS A 426 28.30 27.45 -10.35
C LYS A 426 28.42 26.20 -9.47
N PRO A 427 29.49 25.39 -9.63
CA PRO A 427 29.78 24.29 -8.72
C PRO A 427 30.05 24.81 -7.31
N GLU A 428 29.32 24.30 -6.31
CA GLU A 428 29.39 24.76 -4.92
C GLU A 428 30.02 23.69 -4.01
N TYR A 429 30.89 24.13 -3.09
CA TYR A 429 31.51 23.31 -2.05
C TYR A 429 30.99 23.79 -0.69
N ARG A 430 30.03 23.06 -0.11
CA ARG A 430 29.40 23.47 1.15
C ARG A 430 30.35 23.28 2.32
N VAL A 431 30.44 24.31 3.14
CA VAL A 431 31.20 24.33 4.39
C VAL A 431 30.30 23.98 5.57
N ALA A 432 30.86 23.37 6.61
CA ALA A 432 30.16 23.06 7.85
C ALA A 432 30.55 24.06 8.95
N PHE A 433 29.57 24.45 9.77
CA PHE A 433 29.77 25.26 10.96
C PHE A 433 29.15 24.56 12.17
N HIS A 434 29.82 24.63 13.32
CA HIS A 434 29.30 24.14 14.60
C HIS A 434 29.77 25.06 15.73
N GLN A 435 28.92 25.32 16.72
CA GLN A 435 29.28 26.09 17.91
C GLN A 435 29.22 25.18 19.13
N ALA A 436 30.29 25.20 19.93
CA ALA A 436 30.40 24.41 21.15
C ALA A 436 30.55 25.34 22.36
N SER A 437 29.57 25.33 23.27
CA SER A 437 29.59 26.11 24.52
C SER A 437 30.15 25.29 25.71
N PRO A 438 30.73 25.93 26.74
CA PRO A 438 31.20 25.20 27.92
C PRO A 438 30.02 24.62 28.71
N PHE A 439 30.13 23.35 29.11
CA PHE A 439 29.16 22.70 29.99
C PHE A 439 29.34 23.20 31.43
N TYR A 440 28.28 23.76 32.01
CA TYR A 440 28.33 24.31 33.36
C TYR A 440 28.35 23.19 34.43
N SER A 441 29.32 23.27 35.35
CA SER A 441 29.36 22.50 36.60
C SER A 441 29.96 23.37 37.70
N LYS A 442 29.36 23.34 38.89
CA LYS A 442 29.80 24.16 40.03
C LYS A 442 31.14 23.64 40.58
N SER A 443 31.27 22.32 40.74
CA SER A 443 32.51 21.68 41.19
C SER A 443 33.51 21.42 40.07
N SER A 444 33.25 21.80 38.81
CA SER A 444 34.09 21.40 37.66
C SER A 444 34.30 19.89 37.56
N SER A 445 33.25 19.12 37.89
CA SER A 445 33.20 17.66 37.79
C SER A 445 32.32 17.26 36.60
N PHE A 446 32.79 16.31 35.80
CA PHE A 446 32.17 15.95 34.53
C PHE A 446 32.09 14.44 34.33
N LEU A 447 31.07 14.02 33.61
CA LEU A 447 30.87 12.64 33.16
C LEU A 447 30.63 12.66 31.65
N LYS A 448 31.22 11.75 30.87
CA LYS A 448 31.02 11.63 29.42
C LYS A 448 30.75 10.19 29.04
N LEU A 449 29.57 9.89 28.52
CA LEU A 449 29.27 8.62 27.88
C LEU A 449 30.00 8.52 26.53
N MET A 450 30.71 7.42 26.32
CA MET A 450 31.49 7.17 25.11
C MET A 450 30.59 6.67 23.99
N GLN A 451 30.78 7.21 22.79
CA GLN A 451 30.01 6.84 21.63
C GLN A 451 30.58 5.57 20.99
N ILE A 452 29.69 4.65 20.58
CA ILE A 452 30.05 3.36 20.00
C ILE A 452 29.84 3.39 18.49
N LYS A 453 30.69 2.65 17.75
CA LYS A 453 30.58 2.52 16.29
C LYS A 453 29.46 1.54 15.93
N GLY A 454 28.36 2.05 15.36
CA GLY A 454 27.29 1.24 14.77
C GLY A 454 26.11 0.98 15.72
N LYS A 455 25.26 0.00 15.36
CA LYS A 455 24.10 -0.43 16.14
C LYS A 455 24.45 -1.64 16.99
N PHE A 456 23.86 -1.75 18.18
CA PHE A 456 23.97 -2.98 18.97
C PHE A 456 23.16 -4.12 18.34
N SER A 457 23.72 -5.33 18.35
CA SER A 457 23.03 -6.55 17.93
C SER A 457 22.04 -6.99 19.02
N CYS A 458 20.89 -7.53 18.60
CA CYS A 458 19.86 -8.03 19.52
C CYS A 458 20.19 -9.39 20.14
N ASP A 459 21.13 -10.14 19.56
CA ASP A 459 21.43 -11.51 19.94
C ASP A 459 22.53 -11.61 21.03
N SER A 460 23.15 -10.49 21.41
CA SER A 460 24.22 -10.43 22.40
C SER A 460 24.03 -9.28 23.38
N ASP A 461 24.44 -9.47 24.64
CA ASP A 461 24.55 -8.38 25.60
C ASP A 461 25.54 -7.30 25.12
N ALA A 462 25.27 -6.05 25.49
CA ALA A 462 26.05 -4.90 25.05
C ALA A 462 26.68 -4.17 26.25
N THR A 463 27.80 -3.49 26.05
CA THR A 463 28.48 -2.72 27.10
C THR A 463 28.68 -1.28 26.66
N VAL A 464 28.23 -0.35 27.49
CA VAL A 464 28.44 1.10 27.32
C VAL A 464 29.57 1.55 28.25
N ARG A 465 30.45 2.44 27.80
CA ARG A 465 31.55 3.00 28.60
C ARG A 465 31.30 4.47 28.88
N ALA A 466 31.72 4.95 30.05
CA ALA A 466 31.71 6.37 30.37
C ALA A 466 33.03 6.80 31.03
N GLN A 467 33.51 8.01 30.73
CA GLN A 467 34.68 8.62 31.35
C GLN A 467 34.22 9.64 32.39
N TYR A 468 34.88 9.69 33.54
CA TYR A 468 34.56 10.65 34.59
C TYR A 468 35.79 11.46 35.03
N ILE A 469 35.53 12.69 35.43
CA ILE A 469 36.47 13.59 36.12
C ILE A 469 35.73 14.12 37.34
N ILE A 470 36.14 13.71 38.54
CA ILE A 470 35.54 14.16 39.80
C ILE A 470 36.60 14.90 40.61
N GLN A 471 36.31 16.14 41.00
CA GLN A 471 37.22 16.91 41.85
C GLN A 471 37.22 16.37 43.28
N GLY A 472 38.40 16.07 43.82
CA GLY A 472 38.53 15.48 45.15
C GLY A 472 38.22 16.44 46.30
N GLU A 473 38.17 17.75 46.05
CA GLU A 473 37.80 18.79 47.02
C GLU A 473 36.33 18.68 47.45
N GLU A 474 35.49 18.10 46.59
CA GLU A 474 34.04 17.93 46.79
C GLU A 474 33.69 16.62 47.54
N LEU A 475 34.67 15.73 47.76
CA LEU A 475 34.47 14.45 48.44
C LEU A 475 34.59 14.61 49.96
N LYS A 476 33.85 13.79 50.73
CA LYS A 476 33.98 13.78 52.20
C LYS A 476 35.40 13.36 52.59
N LYS A 477 35.96 13.97 53.64
CA LYS A 477 37.29 13.58 54.15
C LYS A 477 37.31 12.09 54.50
N GLY A 478 38.17 11.32 53.83
CA GLY A 478 38.27 9.86 54.00
C GLY A 478 37.30 9.03 53.14
N GLN A 479 36.59 9.63 52.19
CA GLN A 479 35.71 8.89 51.27
C GLN A 479 36.54 8.11 50.24
N GLU A 480 36.40 6.78 50.25
CA GLU A 480 37.13 5.86 49.35
C GLU A 480 36.30 5.35 48.18
N VAL A 481 34.96 5.43 48.27
CA VAL A 481 34.02 4.92 47.26
C VAL A 481 32.97 6.00 46.92
N LEU A 482 32.71 6.17 45.63
CA LEU A 482 31.62 6.98 45.08
C LEU A 482 30.73 6.08 44.22
N GLU A 483 29.41 6.11 44.46
CA GLU A 483 28.45 5.31 43.70
C GLU A 483 27.97 6.07 42.46
N PHE A 484 28.15 5.48 41.28
CA PHE A 484 27.49 5.93 40.06
C PHE A 484 26.20 5.15 39.84
N PHE A 485 25.12 5.84 39.48
CA PHE A 485 23.84 5.25 39.15
C PHE A 485 23.61 5.30 37.65
N TYR A 486 22.98 4.27 37.10
CA TYR A 486 22.58 4.27 35.69
C TYR A 486 21.11 3.91 35.53
N LEU A 487 20.49 4.50 34.52
CA LEU A 487 19.12 4.23 34.07
C LEU A 487 19.16 3.98 32.56
N VAL A 488 18.51 2.92 32.11
CA VAL A 488 18.37 2.56 30.70
C VAL A 488 16.89 2.65 30.35
N MET A 489 16.55 3.59 29.48
CA MET A 489 15.20 3.80 29.01
C MET A 489 15.03 3.26 27.59
N SER A 490 13.86 2.71 27.30
CA SER A 490 13.45 2.32 25.94
C SER A 490 11.94 2.49 25.78
N ARG A 491 11.50 2.98 24.61
CA ARG A 491 10.07 3.25 24.31
C ARG A 491 9.37 4.08 25.40
N GLY A 492 10.11 5.03 26.00
CA GLY A 492 9.63 5.94 27.03
C GLY A 492 9.51 5.40 28.46
N GLY A 493 9.92 4.17 28.73
CA GLY A 493 9.95 3.62 30.10
C GLY A 493 11.34 3.22 30.57
N ILE A 494 11.55 3.20 31.88
CA ILE A 494 12.80 2.70 32.49
C ILE A 494 12.77 1.18 32.51
N VAL A 495 13.70 0.56 31.77
CA VAL A 495 13.78 -0.91 31.60
C VAL A 495 14.87 -1.53 32.47
N GLN A 496 16.02 -0.86 32.62
CA GLN A 496 17.12 -1.33 33.47
C GLN A 496 17.66 -0.20 34.33
N HIS A 497 18.17 -0.56 35.51
CA HIS A 497 18.77 0.36 36.45
C HIS A 497 19.81 -0.37 37.31
N GLY A 498 20.75 0.37 37.90
CA GLY A 498 21.72 -0.20 38.82
C GLY A 498 22.73 0.80 39.35
N ARG A 499 23.68 0.27 40.13
CA ARG A 499 24.78 1.03 40.74
C ARG A 499 26.13 0.46 40.33
N VAL A 500 27.11 1.35 40.17
CA VAL A 500 28.50 1.03 39.84
C VAL A 500 29.39 1.77 40.85
N PRO A 501 29.89 1.09 41.89
CA PRO A 501 30.80 1.71 42.85
C PRO A 501 32.18 1.94 42.20
N VAL A 502 32.73 3.13 42.42
CA VAL A 502 34.02 3.56 41.88
C VAL A 502 34.91 4.02 43.03
N THR A 503 36.15 3.56 43.05
CA THR A 503 37.14 3.98 44.06
C THR A 503 37.64 5.40 43.78
N VAL A 504 37.57 6.27 44.79
CA VAL A 504 37.96 7.68 44.72
C VAL A 504 38.87 8.07 45.89
N LYS A 505 39.63 9.15 45.74
CA LYS A 505 40.49 9.73 46.78
C LYS A 505 40.14 11.19 47.02
N ALA A 506 39.80 11.53 48.27
CA ALA A 506 39.56 12.91 48.69
C ALA A 506 40.83 13.77 48.57
N GLY A 507 40.68 15.03 48.12
CA GLY A 507 41.78 15.99 47.94
C GLY A 507 42.58 15.87 46.64
N THR A 508 42.30 14.89 45.78
CA THR A 508 42.95 14.74 44.46
C THR A 508 41.93 14.62 43.33
N VAL A 509 42.25 15.08 42.13
CA VAL A 509 41.37 14.91 40.95
C VAL A 509 41.30 13.43 40.56
N ASN A 510 40.10 12.86 40.61
CA ASN A 510 39.86 11.45 40.27
C ASN A 510 39.44 11.36 38.79
N LYS A 511 40.22 10.62 37.99
CA LYS A 511 39.93 10.34 36.58
C LYS A 511 39.87 8.83 36.36
N GLY A 512 38.90 8.36 35.59
CA GLY A 512 38.78 6.94 35.26
C GLY A 512 37.66 6.65 34.26
N GLU A 513 37.47 5.37 33.96
CA GLU A 513 36.39 4.87 33.11
C GLU A 513 35.48 3.91 33.89
N LEU A 514 34.18 3.98 33.61
CA LEU A 514 33.18 3.03 34.11
C LEU A 514 32.51 2.32 32.93
N SER A 515 31.95 1.13 33.19
CA SER A 515 31.23 0.35 32.19
C SER A 515 29.86 -0.10 32.70
N VAL A 516 28.85 0.02 31.84
CA VAL A 516 27.45 -0.37 32.11
C VAL A 516 27.09 -1.48 31.15
N SER A 517 26.69 -2.64 31.70
CA SER A 517 26.24 -3.79 30.90
C SER A 517 24.74 -3.73 30.65
N LEU A 518 24.33 -3.77 29.39
CA LEU A 518 22.96 -3.83 28.90
C LEU A 518 22.59 -5.29 28.61
N ARG A 519 21.65 -5.85 29.39
CA ARG A 519 21.17 -7.23 29.22
C ARG A 519 19.93 -7.28 28.33
N GLN A 520 19.60 -8.41 27.71
CA GLN A 520 18.35 -8.55 26.93
C GLN A 520 18.12 -7.41 25.91
N VAL A 521 19.14 -7.13 25.10
CA VAL A 521 19.16 -5.99 24.16
C VAL A 521 17.96 -5.99 23.19
N THR A 522 17.35 -7.14 22.93
CA THR A 522 16.11 -7.28 22.15
C THR A 522 14.96 -6.40 22.67
N ASN A 523 14.80 -6.29 24.00
CA ASN A 523 13.74 -5.49 24.64
C ASN A 523 14.02 -3.98 24.60
N LEU A 524 15.25 -3.59 24.27
CA LEU A 524 15.69 -2.20 24.22
C LEU A 524 15.54 -1.59 22.80
N ALA A 525 15.20 -2.38 21.78
CA ALA A 525 14.96 -1.86 20.43
C ALA A 525 13.71 -0.94 20.37
N PRO A 526 13.75 0.21 19.66
CA PRO A 526 14.77 0.61 18.67
C PRO A 526 15.96 1.41 19.23
N PHE A 527 15.82 2.07 20.38
CA PHE A 527 16.87 2.88 21.01
C PHE A 527 16.95 2.59 22.52
N ALA A 528 18.18 2.48 23.02
CA ALA A 528 18.48 2.50 24.46
C ALA A 528 19.00 3.89 24.83
N GLN A 529 18.21 4.65 25.60
CA GLN A 529 18.64 5.93 26.14
C GLN A 529 19.26 5.68 27.51
N VAL A 530 20.58 5.84 27.59
CA VAL A 530 21.34 5.54 28.81
C VAL A 530 21.66 6.85 29.50
N VAL A 531 21.26 6.95 30.76
CA VAL A 531 21.61 8.05 31.66
C VAL A 531 22.51 7.49 32.74
N VAL A 532 23.67 8.12 32.95
CA VAL A 532 24.55 7.80 34.08
C VAL A 532 24.72 9.06 34.89
N TYR A 533 24.62 8.96 36.21
CA TYR A 533 24.76 10.11 37.11
C TYR A 533 25.37 9.71 38.45
N THR A 534 25.90 10.69 39.18
CA THR A 534 26.34 10.56 40.56
C THR A 534 25.90 11.79 41.34
N VAL A 535 25.61 11.61 42.63
CA VAL A 535 25.25 12.70 43.54
C VAL A 535 26.44 12.98 44.44
N MET A 536 26.93 14.23 44.41
CA MET A 536 28.05 14.68 45.23
C MET A 536 27.56 15.07 46.64
N PRO A 537 28.43 14.99 47.67
CA PRO A 537 28.08 15.38 49.04
C PRO A 537 27.56 16.81 49.20
N SER A 538 27.90 17.71 48.28
CA SER A 538 27.42 19.10 48.24
C SER A 538 25.99 19.28 47.72
N GLY A 539 25.38 18.22 47.20
CA GLY A 539 24.09 18.26 46.51
C GLY A 539 24.19 18.45 44.99
N GLU A 540 25.38 18.69 44.43
CA GLU A 540 25.55 18.72 42.96
C GLU A 540 25.35 17.33 42.35
N THR A 541 24.59 17.23 41.27
CA THR A 541 24.43 15.99 40.50
C THR A 541 25.20 16.11 39.19
N VAL A 542 26.16 15.21 38.98
CA VAL A 542 26.94 15.13 37.73
C VAL A 542 26.34 14.01 36.89
N ALA A 543 25.77 14.37 35.73
CA ALA A 543 25.09 13.43 34.85
C ALA A 543 25.50 13.57 33.39
N ASP A 544 25.37 12.50 32.62
CA ASP A 544 25.41 12.52 31.16
C ASP A 544 24.37 11.55 30.60
N SER A 545 23.86 11.84 29.42
CA SER A 545 22.92 10.98 28.71
C SER A 545 23.34 10.78 27.26
N GLN A 546 23.05 9.60 26.71
CA GLN A 546 23.34 9.28 25.32
C GLN A 546 22.35 8.24 24.78
N ASP A 547 21.90 8.46 23.55
CA ASP A 547 21.07 7.51 22.81
C ASP A 547 21.95 6.50 22.07
N PHE A 548 21.69 5.20 22.27
CA PHE A 548 22.35 4.11 21.56
C PHE A 548 21.36 3.39 20.63
N PRO A 549 21.59 3.38 19.31
CA PRO A 549 20.71 2.70 18.36
C PRO A 549 20.91 1.19 18.42
N ILE A 550 19.80 0.45 18.38
CA ILE A 550 19.79 -1.02 18.41
C ILE A 550 19.24 -1.54 17.07
N GLN A 551 19.68 -2.73 16.65
CA GLN A 551 19.10 -3.41 15.51
C GLN A 551 17.60 -3.66 15.74
N LEU A 552 16.77 -3.49 14.70
CA LEU A 552 15.34 -3.73 14.84
C LEU A 552 15.07 -5.23 14.80
N CYS A 553 14.57 -5.79 15.91
CA CYS A 553 14.39 -7.23 16.07
C CYS A 553 13.07 -7.54 16.76
N LEU A 554 12.28 -8.43 16.17
CA LEU A 554 11.04 -8.90 16.77
C LEU A 554 11.30 -10.17 17.60
N ASN A 555 10.56 -10.31 18.71
CA ASN A 555 10.68 -11.48 19.59
C ASN A 555 10.26 -12.77 18.88
N ASN A 556 9.24 -12.71 18.02
CA ASN A 556 8.83 -13.83 17.18
C ASN A 556 9.65 -13.84 15.87
N LYS A 557 10.66 -14.72 15.78
CA LYS A 557 11.49 -14.89 14.58
C LYS A 557 10.73 -15.72 13.54
N VAL A 558 10.32 -15.08 12.44
CA VAL A 558 9.56 -15.73 11.36
C VAL A 558 10.42 -15.86 10.12
N SER A 559 10.42 -17.04 9.50
CA SER A 559 11.05 -17.25 8.20
C SER A 559 10.15 -18.05 7.26
N LEU A 560 10.18 -17.67 5.99
CA LEU A 560 9.39 -18.28 4.93
C LEU A 560 10.30 -18.61 3.75
N LYS A 561 10.35 -19.89 3.35
CA LYS A 561 11.19 -20.33 2.22
C LYS A 561 10.47 -21.38 1.38
N PHE A 562 10.58 -21.27 0.07
CA PHE A 562 10.23 -22.35 -0.85
C PHE A 562 11.35 -23.40 -0.85
N SER A 563 11.01 -24.66 -1.13
CA SER A 563 11.99 -25.76 -1.29
C SER A 563 12.98 -25.50 -2.43
N SER A 564 12.59 -24.72 -3.42
CA SER A 564 13.39 -24.34 -4.59
C SER A 564 13.06 -22.90 -5.01
N LEU A 565 13.95 -22.26 -5.77
CA LEU A 565 13.75 -20.89 -6.26
C LEU A 565 13.02 -20.84 -7.60
N GLN A 566 12.97 -21.96 -8.31
CA GLN A 566 12.36 -22.10 -9.63
C GLN A 566 11.71 -23.48 -9.72
N GLU A 567 10.47 -23.52 -10.21
CA GLU A 567 9.69 -24.75 -10.42
C GLU A 567 8.95 -24.70 -11.75
N LEU A 568 8.52 -25.87 -12.23
CA LEU A 568 7.65 -25.96 -13.40
C LEU A 568 6.20 -25.60 -13.02
N PRO A 569 5.42 -25.04 -13.97
CA PRO A 569 3.99 -24.85 -13.76
C PRO A 569 3.29 -26.20 -13.49
N ALA A 570 2.25 -26.21 -12.65
CA ALA A 570 1.53 -27.38 -12.14
C ALA A 570 2.34 -28.37 -11.27
N GLU A 571 3.61 -28.10 -10.98
CA GLU A 571 4.41 -28.95 -10.09
C GLU A 571 4.05 -28.71 -8.62
N LYS A 572 4.23 -29.74 -7.77
CA LYS A 572 4.03 -29.62 -6.32
C LYS A 572 5.27 -29.01 -5.70
N THR A 573 5.09 -27.94 -4.93
CA THR A 573 6.16 -27.31 -4.15
C THR A 573 5.81 -27.28 -2.67
N THR A 574 6.83 -27.22 -1.83
CA THR A 574 6.68 -27.14 -0.37
C THR A 574 7.15 -25.78 0.12
N LEU A 575 6.31 -25.13 0.92
CA LEU A 575 6.61 -23.87 1.57
C LEU A 575 6.93 -24.14 3.05
N ASN A 576 8.19 -23.95 3.43
CA ASN A 576 8.68 -24.13 4.79
C ASN A 576 8.50 -22.81 5.56
N LEU A 577 7.63 -22.86 6.57
CA LEU A 577 7.31 -21.75 7.46
C LEU A 577 7.82 -22.08 8.86
N GLN A 578 8.67 -21.21 9.41
CA GLN A 578 9.21 -21.32 10.77
C GLN A 578 8.82 -20.10 11.58
N ALA A 579 8.30 -20.33 12.79
CA ALA A 579 7.93 -19.28 13.74
C ALA A 579 7.93 -19.84 15.17
N HIS A 580 7.69 -18.99 16.17
CA HIS A 580 7.53 -19.45 17.56
C HIS A 580 6.42 -20.52 17.67
N PRO A 581 6.58 -21.60 18.47
CA PRO A 581 5.55 -22.62 18.68
C PRO A 581 4.19 -22.01 19.06
N GLY A 582 3.11 -22.53 18.47
CA GLY A 582 1.75 -22.02 18.67
C GLY A 582 1.43 -20.71 17.92
N SER A 583 2.32 -20.23 17.05
CA SER A 583 2.07 -19.03 16.24
C SER A 583 0.97 -19.25 15.20
N MET A 584 0.14 -18.24 15.00
CA MET A 584 -0.78 -18.13 13.87
C MET A 584 -0.16 -17.25 12.79
N CYS A 585 0.05 -17.79 11.60
CA CYS A 585 0.77 -17.13 10.52
C CYS A 585 -0.15 -16.84 9.33
N SER A 586 -0.14 -15.59 8.87
CA SER A 586 -0.70 -15.15 7.60
C SER A 586 0.32 -15.38 6.50
N VAL A 587 -0.01 -16.22 5.52
CA VAL A 587 0.84 -16.48 4.35
C VAL A 587 0.16 -15.91 3.10
N ARG A 588 0.91 -15.12 2.33
CA ARG A 588 0.45 -14.47 1.10
C ARG A 588 1.42 -14.70 -0.04
N ALA A 589 0.92 -14.98 -1.24
CA ALA A 589 1.71 -15.00 -2.48
C ALA A 589 0.97 -14.32 -3.64
N ILE A 590 1.61 -13.31 -4.26
CA ILE A 590 1.03 -12.46 -5.31
C ILE A 590 1.89 -12.54 -6.58
N ASP A 591 1.26 -12.42 -7.74
CA ASP A 591 1.96 -12.29 -9.03
C ASP A 591 2.77 -10.97 -9.10
N GLN A 592 4.04 -11.06 -9.48
CA GLN A 592 4.92 -9.91 -9.71
C GLN A 592 4.31 -8.90 -10.71
N SER A 593 3.53 -9.35 -11.71
CA SER A 593 2.87 -8.46 -12.68
C SER A 593 1.91 -7.47 -12.02
N VAL A 594 1.30 -7.82 -10.89
CA VAL A 594 0.43 -6.91 -10.12
C VAL A 594 1.27 -5.84 -9.42
N LEU A 595 2.42 -6.23 -8.85
CA LEU A 595 3.37 -5.32 -8.20
C LEU A 595 4.05 -4.36 -9.19
N LEU A 596 4.11 -4.71 -10.48
CA LEU A 596 4.59 -3.81 -11.55
C LEU A 596 3.59 -2.69 -11.86
N LEU A 597 2.29 -2.95 -11.72
CA LEU A 597 1.24 -1.94 -11.93
C LEU A 597 1.21 -0.93 -10.79
N GLN A 598 1.32 -1.40 -9.55
CA GLN A 598 1.35 -0.57 -8.36
C GLN A 598 2.25 -1.19 -7.31
N SER A 599 3.31 -0.48 -6.91
CA SER A 599 4.19 -0.93 -5.84
C SER A 599 3.44 -0.86 -4.51
N GLU A 600 3.46 -1.96 -3.77
CA GLU A 600 2.87 -2.03 -2.44
C GLU A 600 3.86 -1.55 -1.38
N GLN A 601 3.34 -1.02 -0.26
CA GLN A 601 4.14 -0.82 0.93
C GLN A 601 4.41 -2.17 1.59
N GLU A 602 5.58 -2.74 1.34
CA GLU A 602 5.97 -4.02 1.90
C GLU A 602 5.97 -3.97 3.44
N LEU A 603 5.32 -4.96 4.06
CA LEU A 603 5.33 -5.16 5.49
C LEU A 603 6.76 -5.56 5.91
N THR A 604 7.52 -4.60 6.42
CA THR A 604 8.92 -4.77 6.86
C THR A 604 9.04 -4.51 8.35
N ILE A 605 10.13 -4.98 8.96
CA ILE A 605 10.41 -4.71 10.37
C ILE A 605 10.50 -3.19 10.61
N ASP A 606 11.13 -2.45 9.71
CA ASP A 606 11.20 -0.98 9.79
C ASP A 606 9.81 -0.32 9.81
N TYR A 607 8.89 -0.80 8.94
CA TYR A 607 7.51 -0.32 8.93
C TYR A 607 6.78 -0.61 10.24
N VAL A 608 6.95 -1.79 10.83
CA VAL A 608 6.31 -2.15 12.12
C VAL A 608 6.81 -1.25 13.25
N TYR A 609 8.11 -0.98 13.32
CA TYR A 609 8.69 -0.09 14.32
C TYR A 609 8.34 1.39 14.09
N SER A 610 8.12 1.81 12.84
CA SER A 610 7.67 3.18 12.55
C SER A 610 6.23 3.45 13.01
N GLN A 611 5.41 2.40 13.18
CA GLN A 611 4.09 2.52 13.80
C GLN A 611 4.13 2.68 15.33
N LEU A 612 5.31 2.59 15.97
CA LEU A 612 5.41 2.81 17.41
C LEU A 612 5.08 4.27 17.74
N PRO A 613 4.09 4.52 18.61
CA PRO A 613 3.71 5.88 18.99
C PRO A 613 4.80 6.66 19.74
N LEU A 614 5.77 5.98 20.37
CA LEU A 614 6.93 6.61 20.99
C LEU A 614 8.16 5.71 20.86
N GLN A 615 9.19 6.18 20.15
CA GLN A 615 10.46 5.46 20.00
C GLN A 615 11.52 5.91 21.01
N LYS A 616 11.58 7.22 21.30
CA LYS A 616 12.52 7.85 22.25
C LYS A 616 11.86 9.05 22.93
N LEU A 617 12.27 9.36 24.15
CA LEU A 617 11.89 10.60 24.83
C LEU A 617 12.88 11.70 24.47
N SER A 618 12.38 12.91 24.21
CA SER A 618 13.21 14.09 23.95
C SER A 618 12.53 15.34 24.49
N GLY A 619 13.18 16.04 25.41
CA GLY A 619 12.66 17.25 26.04
C GLY A 619 11.48 17.01 26.99
N TYR A 620 11.02 18.08 27.63
CA TYR A 620 9.74 18.12 28.34
C TYR A 620 8.69 18.71 27.39
N THR A 621 7.46 18.19 27.43
CA THR A 621 6.34 18.89 26.81
C THR A 621 5.97 20.08 27.69
N TYR A 622 5.62 21.21 27.07
CA TYR A 622 5.25 22.45 27.76
C TYR A 622 4.28 22.25 28.95
N ASP A 623 3.34 21.30 28.86
CA ASP A 623 2.35 20.99 29.91
C ASP A 623 2.96 20.51 31.26
N VAL A 624 4.15 19.92 31.22
CA VAL A 624 4.88 19.36 32.38
C VAL A 624 6.24 20.02 32.59
N GLU A 625 6.50 21.10 31.87
CA GLU A 625 7.72 21.87 32.02
C GLU A 625 7.62 22.71 33.31
N ASP A 626 8.23 22.21 34.39
CA ASP A 626 8.36 22.95 35.64
C ASP A 626 9.45 24.03 35.44
N PHE A 627 9.04 25.25 35.10
CA PHE A 627 9.93 26.41 35.09
C PHE A 627 10.40 26.71 36.52
N GLU A 628 11.49 26.10 36.95
CA GLU A 628 12.29 26.65 38.05
C GLU A 628 13.13 27.81 37.49
N PRO A 629 13.05 29.02 38.07
CA PRO A 629 13.87 30.14 37.65
C PRO A 629 15.34 29.84 37.93
N TYR A 630 16.06 29.35 36.93
CA TYR A 630 17.51 29.20 36.98
C TYR A 630 18.17 30.58 37.03
N PRO A 631 19.08 30.87 37.98
CA PRO A 631 19.73 32.18 38.09
C PRO A 631 20.75 32.51 36.98
N CYS A 632 20.90 31.70 35.92
CA CYS A 632 22.11 31.76 35.07
C CYS A 632 21.89 31.62 33.56
N PHE A 633 20.66 31.60 33.03
CA PHE A 633 20.46 31.87 31.61
C PHE A 633 20.10 33.35 31.43
N PRO A 634 20.78 34.11 30.54
CA PRO A 634 20.20 35.36 30.08
C PRO A 634 18.83 35.04 29.50
N MET A 635 17.80 35.80 29.91
CA MET A 635 16.46 35.69 29.31
C MET A 635 16.59 35.63 27.79
N PRO A 636 15.83 34.78 27.09
CA PRO A 636 15.68 34.95 25.66
C PRO A 636 15.21 36.39 25.44
N VAL A 637 15.90 37.09 24.54
CA VAL A 637 15.49 38.41 24.06
C VAL A 637 13.99 38.33 23.76
N PRO A 638 13.14 39.25 24.26
CA PRO A 638 11.74 39.27 23.88
C PRO A 638 11.70 39.31 22.36
N GLU A 639 11.04 38.33 21.74
CA GLU A 639 10.65 38.48 20.35
C GLU A 639 9.85 39.79 20.25
N PRO A 640 10.08 40.60 19.20
CA PRO A 640 9.25 41.77 18.97
C PRO A 640 7.78 41.34 18.96
N GLU A 641 6.93 42.14 19.62
CA GLU A 641 5.48 41.95 19.61
C GLU A 641 5.02 41.65 18.19
N ILE A 642 4.44 40.47 18.01
CA ILE A 642 3.72 40.13 16.79
C ILE A 642 2.54 41.11 16.71
N GLU A 643 2.54 41.93 15.67
CA GLU A 643 1.38 42.74 15.29
C GLU A 643 0.13 41.84 15.23
N PRO A 644 -1.04 42.32 15.69
CA PRO A 644 -2.24 41.51 15.69
C PRO A 644 -2.55 41.00 14.28
N GLU A 645 -2.72 39.67 14.15
CA GLU A 645 -3.25 39.07 12.94
C GLU A 645 -4.62 39.71 12.61
N PRO A 646 -4.85 40.13 11.36
CA PRO A 646 -6.15 40.60 10.92
C PRO A 646 -7.20 39.48 10.98
N GLU A 647 -8.41 39.83 11.42
CA GLU A 647 -9.57 38.93 11.40
C GLU A 647 -9.84 38.34 9.99
N PRO A 648 -10.39 37.11 9.91
CA PRO A 648 -10.68 36.46 8.64
C PRO A 648 -12.02 36.93 8.06
N GLU A 649 -12.01 37.33 6.79
CA GLU A 649 -13.19 37.40 5.91
C GLU A 649 -12.97 36.55 4.63
N PRO A 650 -14.05 36.12 3.93
CA PRO A 650 -14.38 34.71 3.72
C PRO A 650 -13.85 34.07 2.42
N GLU A 651 -13.60 32.76 2.48
CA GLU A 651 -13.30 31.90 1.32
C GLU A 651 -14.53 31.62 0.44
N ILE A 652 -14.38 31.89 -0.86
CA ILE A 652 -15.13 31.28 -1.96
C ILE A 652 -14.20 30.30 -2.69
N ALA A 653 -14.76 29.15 -3.05
CA ALA A 653 -14.10 27.89 -3.38
C ALA A 653 -13.45 27.77 -4.79
N ALA A 654 -12.69 26.66 -4.89
CA ALA A 654 -12.09 25.97 -6.06
C ALA A 654 -10.64 26.38 -6.38
N GLY A 655 -9.66 25.48 -6.55
CA GLY A 655 -9.62 24.02 -6.51
C GLY A 655 -8.28 23.53 -7.08
N VAL A 656 -7.93 22.27 -6.73
CA VAL A 656 -6.96 21.37 -7.39
C VAL A 656 -5.47 21.47 -7.00
N ASP A 657 -5.03 20.36 -6.39
CA ASP A 657 -3.73 19.66 -6.42
C ASP A 657 -2.42 20.44 -6.63
N GLN A 658 -1.50 20.32 -5.66
CA GLN A 658 -0.29 19.53 -5.88
C GLN A 658 0.47 19.18 -4.58
N ALA A 659 1.00 17.96 -4.62
CA ALA A 659 1.77 17.30 -3.59
C ALA A 659 3.21 17.84 -3.43
N VAL A 660 3.65 17.75 -2.18
CA VAL A 660 4.97 18.08 -1.66
C VAL A 660 5.99 16.96 -1.96
N ARG A 661 7.20 17.37 -2.33
CA ARG A 661 8.44 16.57 -2.47
C ARG A 661 9.24 16.54 -1.15
N VAL A 662 10.16 15.56 -1.05
CA VAL A 662 11.60 15.59 -0.58
C VAL A 662 11.93 14.19 0.02
N THR A 663 12.70 13.27 -0.62
CA THR A 663 14.19 13.07 -0.72
C THR A 663 14.93 12.91 0.64
N ARG A 664 15.95 12.05 0.93
CA ARG A 664 16.76 11.02 0.24
C ARG A 664 17.83 10.40 1.20
N SER A 665 18.13 9.09 1.04
CA SER A 665 19.42 8.30 1.02
C SER A 665 20.50 8.35 2.17
N VAL A 666 21.25 7.28 2.55
CA VAL A 666 22.51 6.73 1.92
C VAL A 666 23.26 5.57 2.67
N TYR A 667 23.77 4.55 1.91
CA TYR A 667 25.04 3.70 1.83
C TYR A 667 26.05 3.39 3.02
N PHE A 668 27.02 2.42 3.03
CA PHE A 668 28.22 2.00 2.18
C PHE A 668 28.74 0.56 2.55
N GLY A 669 29.27 -0.37 1.71
CA GLY A 669 30.59 -0.49 0.98
C GLY A 669 31.70 -1.21 1.83
N PRO A 670 32.85 -1.83 1.37
CA PRO A 670 33.47 -2.17 0.03
C PRO A 670 34.20 -3.59 0.00
N PRO A 671 35.35 -3.91 -0.70
CA PRO A 671 35.70 -4.00 -2.16
C PRO A 671 36.52 -5.26 -2.66
N ASN A 672 36.50 -5.49 -4.00
CA ASN A 672 37.53 -5.87 -5.05
C ASN A 672 38.84 -6.66 -4.70
N VAL A 673 39.48 -7.49 -5.57
CA VAL A 673 40.24 -7.23 -6.85
C VAL A 673 40.74 -8.60 -7.44
N ILE A 674 40.44 -9.01 -8.69
CA ILE A 674 41.23 -9.01 -9.97
C ILE A 674 42.59 -9.79 -9.95
N ASP A 675 42.75 -10.92 -10.66
CA ASP A 675 43.23 -11.08 -12.06
C ASP A 675 43.68 -12.54 -12.42
N SER A 676 43.64 -12.85 -13.72
CA SER A 676 43.88 -14.15 -14.43
C SER A 676 45.37 -14.62 -14.40
N PRO A 677 45.87 -15.75 -15.01
CA PRO A 677 45.29 -16.62 -16.07
C PRO A 677 45.60 -18.16 -16.02
N VAL A 678 45.05 -18.88 -17.01
CA VAL A 678 45.12 -20.33 -17.33
C VAL A 678 46.55 -20.79 -17.72
N PRO A 679 46.97 -22.09 -17.54
CA PRO A 679 46.90 -23.04 -18.68
C PRO A 679 46.75 -24.56 -18.34
N MET A 680 46.03 -25.24 -19.23
CA MET A 680 46.24 -26.57 -19.86
C MET A 680 46.71 -27.84 -19.11
N ALA A 681 45.93 -28.89 -19.40
CA ALA A 681 46.30 -30.30 -19.71
C ALA A 681 46.55 -31.29 -18.56
N PHE A 682 45.77 -32.38 -18.50
CA PHE A 682 46.10 -33.65 -19.17
C PHE A 682 44.99 -34.70 -18.98
N ASN A 683 44.86 -35.56 -20.00
CA ASN A 683 44.03 -36.77 -20.05
C ASN A 683 44.23 -37.70 -18.84
N MET A 684 43.20 -38.49 -18.50
CA MET A 684 43.25 -39.96 -18.54
C MET A 684 41.89 -40.56 -18.12
N MET A 685 41.24 -41.23 -19.07
CA MET A 685 40.31 -42.33 -18.75
C MET A 685 41.11 -43.49 -18.12
N PRO A 686 40.43 -44.42 -17.43
CA PRO A 686 40.25 -45.71 -18.10
C PRO A 686 38.82 -46.25 -18.04
N GLN A 687 38.48 -46.94 -19.12
CA GLN A 687 37.28 -47.72 -19.35
C GLN A 687 37.25 -49.01 -18.51
N SER A 688 36.04 -49.47 -18.19
CA SER A 688 35.52 -50.85 -18.31
C SER A 688 34.24 -50.94 -17.46
N SER A 689 33.20 -51.71 -17.73
CA SER A 689 32.78 -52.55 -18.85
C SER A 689 31.34 -52.99 -18.53
N GLY A 690 30.48 -53.01 -19.54
CA GLY A 690 29.42 -54.00 -19.77
C GLY A 690 28.35 -54.26 -18.70
N GLY A 691 27.14 -53.76 -18.94
CA GLY A 691 25.91 -54.30 -18.34
C GLY A 691 24.67 -53.74 -19.05
N MET A 692 24.15 -54.46 -20.03
CA MET A 692 22.85 -54.17 -20.65
C MET A 692 21.70 -54.79 -19.85
N VAL A 693 20.55 -54.11 -19.94
CA VAL A 693 19.16 -54.61 -20.05
C VAL A 693 18.24 -54.04 -18.96
N GLY A 694 17.20 -53.35 -19.43
CA GLY A 694 16.00 -53.06 -18.65
C GLY A 694 15.35 -51.74 -19.04
N GLY A 695 14.82 -51.66 -20.25
CA GLY A 695 13.94 -50.57 -20.63
C GLY A 695 12.71 -50.52 -19.72
N LYS A 696 12.49 -49.36 -19.11
CA LYS A 696 11.17 -48.89 -18.72
C LYS A 696 10.87 -47.71 -19.63
N ASP A 697 9.79 -47.80 -20.38
CA ASP A 697 9.12 -46.63 -20.97
C ASP A 697 8.87 -45.63 -19.83
N GLU A 698 9.54 -44.48 -19.87
CA GLU A 698 9.12 -43.33 -19.09
C GLU A 698 7.90 -42.73 -19.79
N ASP A 699 6.76 -42.75 -19.09
CA ASP A 699 5.55 -42.04 -19.48
C ASP A 699 5.90 -40.60 -19.89
N LYS A 700 5.50 -40.23 -21.10
CA LYS A 700 5.62 -38.87 -21.62
C LYS A 700 4.84 -37.92 -20.69
N LYS A 701 5.53 -37.16 -19.85
CA LYS A 701 4.91 -36.08 -19.06
C LYS A 701 4.49 -34.93 -19.99
N GLU A 702 3.21 -34.86 -20.32
CA GLU A 702 2.57 -33.73 -21.01
C GLU A 702 2.24 -32.63 -19.98
N THR A 703 2.69 -31.38 -20.21
CA THR A 703 2.35 -30.22 -19.37
C THR A 703 1.19 -29.46 -20.00
N VAL A 704 0.02 -29.45 -19.34
CA VAL A 704 -1.20 -28.75 -19.81
C VAL A 704 -1.52 -27.62 -18.84
N ARG A 705 -1.60 -26.38 -19.36
CA ARG A 705 -1.78 -25.15 -18.55
C ARG A 705 -3.22 -24.64 -18.61
N THR A 706 -3.90 -24.50 -17.47
CA THR A 706 -5.31 -24.07 -17.34
C THR A 706 -5.58 -23.06 -16.22
N PHE A 707 -4.73 -22.95 -15.18
CA PHE A 707 -4.99 -22.17 -13.96
C PHE A 707 -4.10 -20.90 -13.85
N PHE A 708 -4.68 -19.71 -14.01
CA PHE A 708 -3.96 -18.42 -14.05
C PHE A 708 -4.49 -17.37 -13.04
N PRO A 709 -4.22 -17.49 -11.73
CA PRO A 709 -4.68 -16.55 -10.70
C PRO A 709 -3.82 -15.26 -10.62
N GLU A 710 -4.33 -14.20 -9.98
CA GLU A 710 -3.54 -12.99 -9.62
C GLU A 710 -2.96 -13.09 -8.18
N THR A 711 -3.70 -13.74 -7.28
CA THR A 711 -3.31 -14.07 -5.89
C THR A 711 -3.28 -15.60 -5.78
N TRP A 712 -2.13 -16.18 -5.42
CA TRP A 712 -1.97 -17.64 -5.34
C TRP A 712 -2.25 -18.19 -3.94
N ILE A 713 -1.72 -17.54 -2.90
CA ILE A 713 -1.87 -17.99 -1.50
C ILE A 713 -2.45 -16.83 -0.68
N TRP A 714 -3.50 -17.09 0.08
CA TRP A 714 -4.07 -16.18 1.09
C TRP A 714 -4.58 -17.00 2.28
N ASP A 715 -3.68 -17.68 2.99
CA ASP A 715 -4.04 -18.68 4.00
C ASP A 715 -3.63 -18.24 5.40
N LEU A 716 -4.33 -18.77 6.41
CA LEU A 716 -3.94 -18.73 7.81
C LEU A 716 -3.44 -20.11 8.23
N VAL A 717 -2.21 -20.19 8.73
CA VAL A 717 -1.53 -21.44 9.07
C VAL A 717 -1.11 -21.41 10.54
N THR A 718 -1.51 -22.42 11.30
CA THR A 718 -1.07 -22.61 12.69
C THR A 718 0.24 -23.39 12.73
N VAL A 719 1.24 -22.87 13.43
CA VAL A 719 2.52 -23.54 13.65
C VAL A 719 2.43 -24.42 14.90
N GLY A 720 2.68 -25.72 14.73
CA GLY A 720 2.65 -26.69 15.83
C GLY A 720 3.81 -26.53 16.83
N ASP A 721 3.88 -27.45 17.80
CA ASP A 721 4.86 -27.40 18.89
C ASP A 721 6.33 -27.55 18.43
N SER A 722 6.55 -28.02 17.21
CA SER A 722 7.86 -28.14 16.56
C SER A 722 8.44 -26.80 16.08
N GLY A 723 7.67 -25.70 16.10
CA GLY A 723 8.09 -24.39 15.61
C GLY A 723 8.29 -24.31 14.07
N SER A 724 7.90 -25.35 13.33
CA SER A 724 7.98 -25.39 11.87
C SER A 724 6.82 -26.15 11.24
N VAL A 725 6.35 -25.70 10.09
CA VAL A 725 5.28 -26.32 9.31
C VAL A 725 5.61 -26.25 7.82
N ASN A 726 5.39 -27.36 7.11
CA ASN A 726 5.51 -27.42 5.66
C ASN A 726 4.10 -27.35 5.06
N VAL A 727 3.88 -26.37 4.19
CA VAL A 727 2.62 -26.20 3.47
C VAL A 727 2.82 -26.66 2.03
N GLU A 728 2.15 -27.74 1.65
CA GLU A 728 2.17 -28.24 0.26
C GLU A 728 1.22 -27.40 -0.60
N LYS A 729 1.72 -26.91 -1.74
CA LYS A 729 0.95 -26.16 -2.73
C LYS A 729 1.33 -26.57 -4.15
N THR A 730 0.37 -26.49 -5.06
CA THR A 730 0.61 -26.67 -6.49
C THR A 730 0.89 -25.32 -7.13
N VAL A 731 2.00 -25.23 -7.88
CA VAL A 731 2.42 -24.00 -8.56
C VAL A 731 1.42 -23.67 -9.67
N PRO A 732 0.93 -22.43 -9.80
CA PRO A 732 0.00 -22.06 -10.86
C PRO A 732 0.61 -22.16 -12.25
N ASP A 733 -0.26 -22.23 -13.27
CA ASP A 733 0.17 -22.42 -14.66
C ASP A 733 0.75 -21.15 -15.31
N THR A 734 0.66 -20.01 -14.60
CA THR A 734 1.21 -18.72 -15.03
C THR A 734 2.73 -18.73 -14.99
N ILE A 735 3.36 -18.44 -16.13
CA ILE A 735 4.81 -18.23 -16.22
C ILE A 735 5.12 -16.83 -15.69
N THR A 736 5.39 -16.73 -14.39
CA THR A 736 5.66 -15.47 -13.69
C THR A 736 6.52 -15.72 -12.45
N LYS A 737 6.93 -14.64 -11.80
CA LYS A 737 7.51 -14.69 -10.46
C LYS A 737 6.41 -14.44 -9.44
N TRP A 738 6.29 -15.34 -8.47
CA TRP A 738 5.39 -15.21 -7.32
C TRP A 738 6.17 -14.59 -6.16
N ALA A 739 5.73 -13.43 -5.68
CA ALA A 739 6.27 -12.79 -4.49
C ALA A 739 5.46 -13.23 -3.27
N ALA A 740 6.10 -13.95 -2.35
CA ALA A 740 5.50 -14.46 -1.13
C ALA A 740 6.06 -13.77 0.12
N GLY A 741 5.18 -13.54 1.09
CA GLY A 741 5.51 -12.98 2.38
C GLY A 741 4.59 -13.54 3.45
N ALA A 742 5.07 -13.54 4.70
CA ALA A 742 4.29 -13.98 5.84
C ALA A 742 4.54 -13.10 7.06
N PHE A 743 3.51 -12.98 7.90
CA PHE A 743 3.65 -12.48 9.26
C PHE A 743 2.96 -13.44 10.22
N CYS A 744 3.46 -13.53 11.45
CA CYS A 744 2.93 -14.42 12.46
C CYS A 744 2.67 -13.70 13.77
N VAL A 745 1.69 -14.20 14.51
CA VAL A 745 1.24 -13.67 15.79
C VAL A 745 1.23 -14.81 16.81
N SER A 746 1.81 -14.57 17.99
CA SER A 746 1.79 -15.51 19.12
C SER A 746 1.83 -14.77 20.45
N SER A 747 1.86 -15.50 21.57
CA SER A 747 2.15 -14.95 22.90
C SER A 747 3.53 -14.29 22.99
N ALA A 748 4.50 -14.72 22.18
CA ALA A 748 5.82 -14.09 22.09
C ALA A 748 5.79 -12.76 21.32
N GLY A 749 4.68 -12.46 20.62
CA GLY A 749 4.45 -11.23 19.87
C GLY A 749 4.36 -11.41 18.36
N PHE A 750 4.37 -10.28 17.66
CA PHE A 750 4.34 -10.17 16.20
C PHE A 750 5.71 -10.50 15.59
N GLY A 751 5.70 -11.16 14.43
CA GLY A 751 6.90 -11.48 13.64
C GLY A 751 6.63 -11.36 12.15
N VAL A 752 7.62 -10.94 11.36
CA VAL A 752 7.50 -10.76 9.90
C VAL A 752 8.64 -11.48 9.20
N SER A 753 8.33 -12.21 8.12
CA SER A 753 9.34 -12.84 7.27
C SER A 753 9.84 -11.87 6.19
N PRO A 754 11.12 -11.94 5.81
CA PRO A 754 11.57 -11.35 4.55
C PRO A 754 10.79 -11.90 3.35
N ASN A 755 10.55 -11.07 2.34
CA ASN A 755 9.89 -11.51 1.12
C ASN A 755 10.74 -12.56 0.40
N THR A 756 10.09 -13.62 -0.06
CA THR A 756 10.70 -14.71 -0.82
C THR A 756 9.99 -14.87 -2.17
N GLY A 757 10.71 -15.31 -3.19
CA GLY A 757 10.17 -15.40 -4.54
C GLY A 757 10.27 -16.80 -5.10
N LEU A 758 9.22 -17.28 -5.76
CA LEU A 758 9.24 -18.49 -6.58
C LEU A 758 9.08 -18.13 -8.04
N THR A 759 9.98 -18.58 -8.90
CA THR A 759 9.87 -18.35 -10.35
C THR A 759 9.23 -19.57 -11.00
N ALA A 760 7.97 -19.44 -11.43
CA ALA A 760 7.31 -20.47 -12.24
C ALA A 760 7.76 -20.28 -13.68
N PHE A 761 8.67 -21.13 -14.16
CA PHE A 761 9.26 -20.96 -15.49
C PHE A 761 9.54 -22.27 -16.18
N GLN A 762 9.00 -22.37 -17.40
CA GLN A 762 9.29 -23.45 -18.33
C GLN A 762 10.26 -22.91 -19.40
N PRO A 763 11.41 -23.55 -19.64
CA PRO A 763 12.41 -23.04 -20.57
C PRO A 763 12.00 -23.13 -22.04
N PHE A 764 11.04 -24.00 -22.37
CA PHE A 764 10.50 -24.20 -23.70
C PHE A 764 8.96 -24.22 -23.62
N PHE A 765 8.31 -23.23 -24.21
CA PHE A 765 6.85 -23.10 -24.15
C PHE A 765 6.27 -22.37 -25.37
N VAL A 766 4.97 -22.57 -25.59
CA VAL A 766 4.19 -21.89 -26.62
C VAL A 766 3.21 -20.88 -26.00
N SER A 767 2.99 -19.75 -26.68
CA SER A 767 2.00 -18.73 -26.32
C SER A 767 1.06 -18.46 -27.49
N LEU A 768 -0.25 -18.43 -27.24
CA LEU A 768 -1.30 -18.22 -28.25
C LEU A 768 -1.89 -16.81 -28.18
N THR A 769 -2.04 -16.19 -29.35
CA THR A 769 -2.77 -14.93 -29.54
C THR A 769 -4.06 -15.22 -30.28
N LEU A 770 -5.20 -14.88 -29.65
CA LEU A 770 -6.55 -15.16 -30.15
C LEU A 770 -7.39 -13.87 -30.14
N PRO A 771 -8.35 -13.70 -31.07
CA PRO A 771 -9.38 -12.68 -30.94
C PRO A 771 -10.38 -13.04 -29.83
N TYR A 772 -11.15 -12.05 -29.36
CA TYR A 772 -12.17 -12.24 -28.31
C TYR A 772 -13.29 -13.21 -28.74
N SER A 773 -13.87 -12.96 -29.92
CA SER A 773 -14.89 -13.80 -30.55
C SER A 773 -14.75 -13.76 -32.07
N VAL A 774 -15.35 -14.75 -32.75
CA VAL A 774 -15.37 -14.87 -34.22
C VAL A 774 -16.75 -15.38 -34.66
N ILE A 775 -17.23 -14.98 -35.82
CA ILE A 775 -18.49 -15.47 -36.40
C ILE A 775 -18.21 -16.73 -37.23
N ARG A 776 -19.13 -17.71 -37.20
CA ARG A 776 -19.01 -18.94 -37.98
C ARG A 776 -18.72 -18.67 -39.47
N GLY A 777 -17.69 -19.34 -40.00
CA GLY A 777 -17.25 -19.20 -41.39
C GLY A 777 -16.33 -18.00 -41.69
N GLU A 778 -16.05 -17.14 -40.71
CA GLU A 778 -14.96 -16.16 -40.82
C GLU A 778 -13.60 -16.86 -40.73
N VAL A 779 -12.58 -16.24 -41.32
CA VAL A 779 -11.25 -16.82 -41.41
C VAL A 779 -10.26 -15.93 -40.67
N PHE A 780 -9.67 -16.42 -39.59
CA PHE A 780 -8.69 -15.65 -38.81
C PHE A 780 -7.33 -16.32 -38.80
N THR A 781 -6.29 -15.53 -38.53
CA THR A 781 -4.92 -16.05 -38.44
C THR A 781 -4.57 -16.34 -36.98
N LEU A 782 -4.52 -17.61 -36.61
CA LEU A 782 -4.05 -18.06 -35.30
C LEU A 782 -2.53 -17.92 -35.25
N LYS A 783 -2.00 -17.05 -34.37
CA LYS A 783 -0.56 -16.89 -34.15
C LYS A 783 -0.13 -17.61 -32.86
N ALA A 784 0.85 -18.50 -32.97
CA ALA A 784 1.51 -19.15 -31.85
C ALA A 784 3.00 -18.82 -31.83
N THR A 785 3.48 -18.18 -30.77
CA THR A 785 4.90 -17.88 -30.60
C THR A 785 5.54 -18.93 -29.69
N VAL A 786 6.58 -19.59 -30.19
CA VAL A 786 7.37 -20.55 -29.42
C VAL A 786 8.65 -19.89 -28.97
N PHE A 787 8.96 -20.04 -27.69
CA PHE A 787 10.16 -19.49 -27.07
C PHE A 787 11.12 -20.63 -26.72
N ASN A 788 12.39 -20.49 -27.10
CA ASN A 788 13.47 -21.37 -26.65
C ASN A 788 14.44 -20.60 -25.77
N TYR A 789 14.35 -20.78 -24.46
CA TYR A 789 15.26 -20.17 -23.49
C TYR A 789 16.34 -21.13 -22.98
N LEU A 790 16.52 -22.29 -23.62
CA LEU A 790 17.66 -23.19 -23.38
C LEU A 790 18.94 -22.60 -23.98
N SER A 791 20.11 -22.94 -23.44
CA SER A 791 21.39 -22.49 -24.00
C SER A 791 21.78 -23.18 -25.32
N LYS A 792 21.03 -24.21 -25.73
CA LYS A 792 21.30 -25.05 -26.91
C LYS A 792 20.22 -24.88 -27.97
N CYS A 793 20.57 -25.12 -29.23
CA CYS A 793 19.60 -25.13 -30.32
C CYS A 793 18.75 -26.41 -30.29
N ILE A 794 17.44 -26.24 -30.49
CA ILE A 794 16.46 -27.32 -30.54
C ILE A 794 15.70 -27.28 -31.87
N MET A 795 15.35 -28.45 -32.39
CA MET A 795 14.50 -28.58 -33.56
C MET A 795 13.06 -28.68 -33.08
N VAL A 796 12.25 -27.66 -33.34
CA VAL A 796 10.86 -27.59 -32.87
C VAL A 796 9.90 -27.93 -34.00
N LYS A 797 8.95 -28.81 -33.71
CA LYS A 797 7.77 -29.06 -34.54
C LYS A 797 6.53 -28.54 -33.83
N VAL A 798 5.81 -27.61 -34.45
CA VAL A 798 4.56 -27.08 -33.90
C VAL A 798 3.37 -27.63 -34.68
N THR A 799 2.34 -28.06 -33.95
CA THR A 799 1.14 -28.70 -34.50
C THR A 799 -0.12 -28.12 -33.88
N LEU A 800 -1.09 -27.79 -34.70
CA LEU A 800 -2.47 -27.52 -34.29
C LEU A 800 -3.23 -28.85 -34.40
N ALA A 801 -3.90 -29.27 -33.33
CA ALA A 801 -4.64 -30.54 -33.33
C ALA A 801 -5.83 -30.49 -34.28
N ASP A 802 -6.16 -31.60 -34.92
CA ASP A 802 -7.41 -31.72 -35.68
C ASP A 802 -8.61 -31.83 -34.72
N SER A 803 -9.74 -31.22 -35.11
CA SER A 803 -10.97 -31.23 -34.33
C SER A 803 -12.17 -31.07 -35.27
N ASP A 804 -13.29 -31.70 -34.95
CA ASP A 804 -14.53 -31.56 -35.72
C ASP A 804 -15.15 -30.15 -35.61
N GLN A 805 -14.63 -29.31 -34.69
CA GLN A 805 -15.16 -27.98 -34.38
C GLN A 805 -14.62 -26.87 -35.30
N TYR A 806 -13.52 -27.11 -36.02
CA TYR A 806 -12.90 -26.14 -36.93
C TYR A 806 -12.13 -26.83 -38.04
N THR A 807 -11.90 -26.10 -39.13
CA THR A 807 -10.95 -26.48 -40.19
C THR A 807 -9.81 -25.49 -40.20
N PHE A 808 -8.59 -25.94 -40.50
CA PHE A 808 -7.45 -25.04 -40.62
C PHE A 808 -6.61 -25.36 -41.86
N ARG A 809 -5.85 -24.37 -42.32
CA ARG A 809 -4.87 -24.48 -43.40
C ARG A 809 -3.55 -23.86 -42.96
N ASP A 810 -2.48 -24.44 -43.46
CA ASP A 810 -1.13 -23.93 -43.28
C ASP A 810 -0.93 -22.62 -44.05
N CYS A 811 -0.12 -21.70 -43.51
CA CYS A 811 0.20 -20.45 -44.19
C CYS A 811 1.20 -20.67 -45.34
N GLU A 812 1.01 -19.94 -46.43
CA GLU A 812 1.84 -20.05 -47.63
C GLU A 812 3.31 -19.72 -47.32
N GLY A 813 4.22 -20.68 -47.55
CA GLY A 813 5.65 -20.53 -47.29
C GLY A 813 6.09 -20.75 -45.83
N CYS A 814 5.17 -21.10 -44.93
CA CYS A 814 5.50 -21.35 -43.53
C CYS A 814 6.09 -22.74 -43.30
N GLN A 815 7.22 -22.79 -42.60
CA GLN A 815 7.81 -24.04 -42.10
C GLN A 815 7.43 -24.23 -40.63
N TYR A 816 6.77 -25.35 -40.32
CA TYR A 816 6.36 -25.71 -38.96
C TYR A 816 7.37 -26.58 -38.21
N SER A 817 8.43 -27.01 -38.90
CA SER A 817 9.62 -27.64 -38.31
C SER A 817 10.80 -26.72 -38.52
N VAL A 818 11.30 -26.12 -37.43
CA VAL A 818 12.34 -25.09 -37.50
C VAL A 818 13.33 -25.23 -36.36
N CYS A 819 14.58 -24.92 -36.67
CA CYS A 819 15.64 -24.71 -35.69
C CYS A 819 15.47 -23.40 -34.92
N LEU A 820 15.31 -23.53 -33.61
CA LEU A 820 15.26 -22.42 -32.65
C LEU A 820 16.51 -22.50 -31.78
N CYS A 821 17.39 -21.52 -31.91
CA CYS A 821 18.59 -21.45 -31.08
C CYS A 821 18.31 -20.82 -29.72
N GLY A 822 19.30 -20.81 -28.83
CA GLY A 822 19.11 -20.35 -27.47
C GLY A 822 18.77 -18.87 -27.39
N ASP A 823 17.79 -18.55 -26.53
CA ASP A 823 17.19 -17.23 -26.35
C ASP A 823 16.54 -16.64 -27.61
N GLU A 824 16.15 -17.48 -28.57
CA GLU A 824 15.35 -17.10 -29.74
C GLU A 824 13.87 -17.44 -29.56
N SER A 825 13.02 -16.71 -30.30
CA SER A 825 11.59 -17.00 -30.41
C SER A 825 11.15 -16.94 -31.86
N ARG A 826 10.13 -17.73 -32.22
CA ARG A 826 9.56 -17.73 -33.56
C ARG A 826 8.06 -17.89 -33.51
N THR A 827 7.38 -17.11 -34.35
CA THR A 827 5.94 -17.14 -34.48
C THR A 827 5.53 -18.02 -35.66
N PHE A 828 4.63 -18.94 -35.39
CA PHE A 828 3.96 -19.81 -36.35
C PHE A 828 2.52 -19.35 -36.51
N SER A 829 1.97 -19.52 -37.70
CA SER A 829 0.60 -19.09 -37.99
C SER A 829 -0.20 -20.16 -38.70
N TRP A 830 -1.50 -20.24 -38.42
CA TRP A 830 -2.46 -21.04 -39.17
C TRP A 830 -3.64 -20.19 -39.57
N ILE A 831 -4.24 -20.52 -40.70
CA ILE A 831 -5.47 -19.92 -41.18
C ILE A 831 -6.61 -20.82 -40.69
N VAL A 832 -7.38 -20.36 -39.70
CA VAL A 832 -8.41 -21.17 -39.03
C VAL A 832 -9.81 -20.68 -39.42
N THR A 833 -10.73 -21.63 -39.64
CA THR A 833 -12.14 -21.38 -39.96
C THR A 833 -13.03 -22.22 -39.03
N PRO A 834 -13.74 -21.61 -38.08
CA PRO A 834 -14.62 -22.31 -37.16
C PRO A 834 -15.92 -22.76 -37.86
N THR A 835 -16.37 -23.99 -37.55
CA THR A 835 -17.57 -24.60 -38.13
C THR A 835 -18.70 -24.78 -37.11
N LEU A 836 -18.35 -25.05 -35.84
CA LEU A 836 -19.32 -25.27 -34.76
C LEU A 836 -19.61 -23.97 -33.99
N LEU A 837 -20.86 -23.82 -33.53
CA LEU A 837 -21.31 -22.66 -32.74
C LEU A 837 -21.07 -22.89 -31.24
N GLY A 838 -20.69 -21.84 -30.51
CA GLY A 838 -20.42 -21.89 -29.07
C GLY A 838 -18.92 -21.87 -28.74
N HIS A 839 -18.53 -22.45 -27.60
CA HIS A 839 -17.13 -22.48 -27.19
C HIS A 839 -16.35 -23.55 -27.93
N VAL A 840 -15.43 -23.12 -28.79
CA VAL A 840 -14.54 -24.00 -29.58
C VAL A 840 -13.18 -24.12 -28.90
N THR A 841 -12.69 -25.34 -28.71
CA THR A 841 -11.41 -25.63 -28.04
C THR A 841 -10.29 -25.76 -29.06
N LEU A 842 -9.29 -24.87 -28.99
CA LEU A 842 -8.08 -24.89 -29.82
C LEU A 842 -6.91 -25.51 -29.01
N LYS A 843 -6.31 -26.59 -29.52
CA LYS A 843 -5.17 -27.28 -28.90
C LYS A 843 -3.93 -27.15 -29.79
N VAL A 844 -2.93 -26.39 -29.34
CA VAL A 844 -1.64 -26.24 -30.05
C VAL A 844 -0.54 -26.90 -29.24
N SER A 845 0.27 -27.73 -29.89
CA SER A 845 1.37 -28.46 -29.27
C SER A 845 2.69 -28.17 -29.98
N ALA A 846 3.73 -27.82 -29.21
CA ALA A 846 5.09 -27.64 -29.69
C ALA A 846 5.97 -28.78 -29.13
N GLU A 847 6.58 -29.59 -30.01
CA GLU A 847 7.46 -30.70 -29.64
C GLU A 847 8.92 -30.40 -30.03
N ALA A 848 9.84 -30.62 -29.10
CA ALA A 848 11.27 -30.69 -29.39
C ALA A 848 11.63 -32.08 -29.96
N MET A 849 11.99 -32.14 -31.23
CA MET A 849 12.31 -33.37 -31.95
C MET A 849 13.79 -33.74 -31.83
N LYS A 850 14.07 -35.04 -31.78
CA LYS A 850 15.43 -35.58 -31.92
C LYS A 850 15.77 -35.66 -33.40
N THR A 851 16.78 -34.92 -33.85
CA THR A 851 17.23 -34.95 -35.25
C THR A 851 18.76 -34.94 -35.34
N ASP A 852 19.31 -35.74 -36.25
CA ASP A 852 20.76 -35.78 -36.52
C ASP A 852 21.23 -34.63 -37.45
N VAL A 853 20.29 -33.80 -37.91
CA VAL A 853 20.57 -32.59 -38.71
C VAL A 853 21.15 -31.50 -37.82
N LEU A 854 22.23 -30.86 -38.27
CA LEU A 854 22.83 -29.72 -37.59
C LEU A 854 21.84 -28.54 -37.55
N CYS A 855 21.61 -28.04 -36.34
CA CYS A 855 20.72 -26.93 -36.06
C CYS A 855 21.59 -25.69 -35.82
N GLY A 856 21.84 -24.93 -36.88
CA GLY A 856 22.94 -23.97 -36.90
C GLY A 856 24.28 -24.71 -36.98
N ASN A 857 25.11 -24.61 -35.93
CA ASN A 857 26.44 -25.23 -35.84
C ASN A 857 26.51 -26.43 -34.87
N GLU A 858 25.41 -26.81 -34.20
CA GLU A 858 25.36 -27.87 -33.18
C GLU A 858 24.30 -28.93 -33.48
N VAL A 859 24.44 -30.15 -32.94
CA VAL A 859 23.41 -31.21 -33.05
C VAL A 859 22.23 -30.84 -32.14
N ALA A 860 21.01 -30.89 -32.69
CA ALA A 860 19.79 -30.56 -31.95
C ALA A 860 19.65 -31.43 -30.68
N THR A 861 19.56 -30.78 -29.52
CA THR A 861 19.41 -31.48 -28.22
C THR A 861 17.94 -31.55 -27.80
N VAL A 862 17.50 -32.67 -27.24
CA VAL A 862 16.13 -32.84 -26.73
C VAL A 862 16.15 -32.66 -25.21
N PRO A 863 15.34 -31.76 -24.64
CA PRO A 863 15.24 -31.62 -23.19
C PRO A 863 14.55 -32.84 -22.56
N ASN A 864 15.08 -33.32 -21.43
CA ASN A 864 14.55 -34.48 -20.70
C ASN A 864 13.20 -34.20 -20.02
N VAL A 865 12.90 -32.93 -19.72
CA VAL A 865 11.64 -32.48 -19.07
C VAL A 865 11.05 -31.35 -19.90
N GLY A 866 9.72 -31.37 -20.14
CA GLY A 866 9.05 -30.37 -20.99
C GLY A 866 9.30 -30.56 -22.49
N ARG A 867 9.45 -31.80 -22.96
CA ARG A 867 9.70 -32.14 -24.38
C ARG A 867 8.58 -31.67 -25.31
N ILE A 868 7.35 -31.65 -24.82
CA ILE A 868 6.16 -31.18 -25.55
C ILE A 868 5.44 -30.18 -24.64
N ASP A 869 5.22 -28.96 -25.13
CA ASP A 869 4.34 -27.99 -24.48
C ASP A 869 3.03 -27.88 -25.25
N THR A 870 1.91 -27.98 -24.54
CA THR A 870 0.58 -27.98 -25.14
C THR A 870 -0.31 -26.94 -24.46
N VAL A 871 -0.81 -26.00 -25.26
CA VAL A 871 -1.71 -24.95 -24.79
C VAL A 871 -3.11 -25.21 -25.34
N VAL A 872 -4.08 -25.23 -24.43
CA VAL A 872 -5.51 -25.34 -24.75
C VAL A 872 -6.18 -24.01 -24.41
N ARG A 873 -6.86 -23.41 -25.39
CA ARG A 873 -7.67 -22.21 -25.19
C ARG A 873 -9.04 -22.34 -25.86
N THR A 874 -10.04 -21.71 -25.26
CA THR A 874 -11.41 -21.67 -25.80
C THR A 874 -11.66 -20.37 -26.54
N LEU A 875 -12.20 -20.46 -27.76
CA LEU A 875 -12.65 -19.34 -28.58
C LEU A 875 -14.19 -19.33 -28.63
N LEU A 876 -14.81 -18.17 -28.44
CA LEU A 876 -16.26 -18.03 -28.59
C LEU A 876 -16.61 -17.86 -30.08
N VAL A 877 -17.40 -18.79 -30.62
CA VAL A 877 -17.89 -18.75 -32.00
C VAL A 877 -19.38 -18.42 -32.01
N GLU A 878 -19.72 -17.30 -32.62
CA GLU A 878 -21.09 -16.80 -32.70
C GLU A 878 -21.77 -17.17 -34.03
N ALA A 879 -23.10 -17.23 -34.00
CA ALA A 879 -23.90 -17.41 -35.21
C ALA A 879 -24.01 -16.10 -36.00
N GLU A 880 -24.12 -16.20 -37.32
CA GLU A 880 -24.45 -15.07 -38.17
C GLU A 880 -25.87 -14.52 -37.88
N GLY A 881 -26.10 -13.22 -38.12
CA GLY A 881 -27.42 -12.58 -37.95
C GLY A 881 -27.77 -12.18 -36.52
N THR A 882 -29.08 -12.04 -36.22
CA THR A 882 -29.59 -11.58 -34.92
C THR A 882 -30.45 -12.64 -34.22
N PRO A 883 -30.33 -12.83 -32.89
CA PRO A 883 -31.18 -13.76 -32.17
C PRO A 883 -32.63 -13.26 -32.08
N GLN A 884 -33.59 -14.13 -32.40
CA GLN A 884 -35.02 -13.86 -32.32
C GLN A 884 -35.70 -14.85 -31.37
N MET A 885 -36.59 -14.36 -30.51
CA MET A 885 -37.32 -15.18 -29.54
C MET A 885 -38.82 -14.95 -29.67
N VAL A 886 -39.56 -16.02 -29.99
CA VAL A 886 -41.02 -16.02 -30.02
C VAL A 886 -41.52 -16.83 -28.84
N SER A 887 -42.44 -16.26 -28.06
CA SER A 887 -43.02 -16.91 -26.88
C SER A 887 -44.54 -17.02 -26.98
N HIS A 888 -45.09 -18.16 -26.59
CA HIS A 888 -46.53 -18.41 -26.53
C HIS A 888 -46.95 -18.74 -25.11
N ASN A 889 -48.01 -18.08 -24.63
CA ASN A 889 -48.53 -18.27 -23.28
C ASN A 889 -49.97 -18.80 -23.32
N ALA A 890 -50.24 -19.85 -22.56
CA ALA A 890 -51.58 -20.38 -22.33
C ALA A 890 -51.80 -20.62 -20.82
N LEU A 891 -52.97 -20.23 -20.31
CA LEU A 891 -53.45 -20.59 -18.97
C LEU A 891 -54.48 -21.71 -19.11
N LEU A 892 -54.32 -22.79 -18.35
CA LEU A 892 -55.24 -23.93 -18.32
C LEU A 892 -55.89 -23.97 -16.93
N CYS A 893 -57.21 -23.75 -16.86
CA CYS A 893 -57.99 -23.85 -15.63
C CYS A 893 -59.06 -24.94 -15.82
N PRO A 894 -58.73 -26.23 -15.58
CA PRO A 894 -59.71 -27.30 -15.71
C PRO A 894 -60.70 -27.24 -14.55
N ALA A 895 -61.89 -26.67 -14.78
CA ALA A 895 -62.99 -26.70 -13.81
C ALA A 895 -63.72 -28.06 -13.82
N GLU A 896 -63.89 -28.65 -15.00
CA GLU A 896 -64.48 -29.99 -15.22
C GLU A 896 -63.79 -30.66 -16.42
N GLY A 897 -62.84 -31.57 -16.15
CA GLY A 897 -62.19 -32.42 -17.18
C GLY A 897 -60.87 -31.90 -17.79
N PRO A 898 -60.16 -32.74 -18.58
CA PRO A 898 -58.88 -32.39 -19.19
C PRO A 898 -59.03 -31.39 -20.35
N VAL A 899 -58.24 -30.30 -20.31
CA VAL A 899 -58.23 -29.23 -21.32
C VAL A 899 -56.95 -29.29 -22.15
N GLU A 900 -57.06 -29.39 -23.47
CA GLU A 900 -55.93 -29.39 -24.40
C GLU A 900 -55.80 -28.08 -25.18
N ARG A 901 -54.57 -27.62 -25.43
CA ARG A 901 -54.29 -26.45 -26.28
C ARG A 901 -53.10 -26.71 -27.20
N LYS A 902 -53.31 -26.59 -28.51
CA LYS A 902 -52.28 -26.75 -29.53
C LYS A 902 -51.55 -25.42 -29.78
N ILE A 903 -50.22 -25.45 -29.78
CA ILE A 903 -49.36 -24.29 -30.07
C ILE A 903 -48.48 -24.67 -31.26
N SER A 904 -48.57 -23.91 -32.35
CA SER A 904 -47.73 -24.08 -33.54
C SER A 904 -46.50 -23.18 -33.45
N LEU A 905 -45.31 -23.78 -33.42
CA LEU A 905 -44.04 -23.06 -33.49
C LEU A 905 -43.62 -22.94 -34.96
N LEU A 906 -44.02 -21.85 -35.61
CA LEU A 906 -43.58 -21.55 -36.97
C LEU A 906 -42.15 -20.99 -36.92
N MET A 907 -41.23 -21.59 -37.68
CA MET A 907 -39.89 -21.02 -37.84
C MET A 907 -39.95 -19.85 -38.82
N PRO A 908 -39.14 -18.79 -38.63
CA PRO A 908 -39.00 -17.70 -39.61
C PRO A 908 -38.57 -18.25 -40.98
N GLU A 909 -38.99 -17.61 -42.07
CA GLU A 909 -38.61 -18.02 -43.43
C GLU A 909 -37.09 -17.99 -43.67
N MET A 910 -36.40 -17.04 -43.02
CA MET A 910 -34.94 -16.97 -42.99
C MET A 910 -34.44 -17.26 -41.57
N PHE A 911 -33.85 -18.43 -41.37
CA PHE A 911 -33.21 -18.80 -40.10
C PHE A 911 -31.84 -19.43 -40.36
N VAL A 912 -30.95 -19.27 -39.39
CA VAL A 912 -29.60 -19.80 -39.47
C VAL A 912 -29.60 -21.28 -39.09
N ALA A 913 -29.11 -22.14 -39.99
CA ALA A 913 -29.08 -23.58 -39.74
C ALA A 913 -28.28 -23.92 -38.46
N GLY A 914 -28.91 -24.68 -37.55
CA GLY A 914 -28.35 -25.10 -36.27
C GLY A 914 -28.57 -24.14 -35.09
N SER A 915 -29.22 -22.98 -35.29
CA SER A 915 -29.46 -22.00 -34.21
C SER A 915 -30.78 -22.20 -33.44
N ALA A 916 -31.73 -22.97 -33.99
CA ALA A 916 -33.07 -23.12 -33.44
C ALA A 916 -33.06 -23.84 -32.08
N ARG A 917 -33.74 -23.25 -31.09
CA ARG A 917 -33.94 -23.82 -29.74
C ARG A 917 -35.39 -23.60 -29.30
N ALA A 918 -36.03 -24.61 -28.74
CA ALA A 918 -37.38 -24.52 -28.17
C ALA A 918 -37.38 -25.03 -26.72
N SER A 919 -38.16 -24.39 -25.85
CA SER A 919 -38.33 -24.81 -24.46
C SER A 919 -39.81 -24.71 -24.06
N VAL A 920 -40.28 -25.67 -23.27
CA VAL A 920 -41.68 -25.74 -22.79
C VAL A 920 -41.66 -25.86 -21.27
N SER A 921 -42.53 -25.10 -20.59
CA SER A 921 -42.66 -25.15 -19.12
C SER A 921 -44.13 -25.20 -18.69
N VAL A 922 -44.48 -26.19 -17.87
CA VAL A 922 -45.82 -26.43 -17.31
C VAL A 922 -45.77 -26.35 -15.78
N LEU A 923 -46.73 -25.63 -15.19
CA LEU A 923 -46.71 -25.14 -13.81
C LEU A 923 -48.12 -25.09 -13.20
N GLY A 924 -48.21 -25.33 -11.89
CA GLY A 924 -49.48 -25.56 -11.18
C GLY A 924 -50.15 -24.34 -10.55
N ASP A 925 -49.47 -23.19 -10.49
CA ASP A 925 -49.98 -21.94 -9.91
C ASP A 925 -49.56 -20.74 -10.77
N LEU A 926 -50.27 -19.61 -10.59
CA LEU A 926 -50.05 -18.40 -11.39
C LEU A 926 -48.63 -17.81 -11.15
N MET A 927 -48.08 -18.01 -9.94
CA MET A 927 -46.74 -17.58 -9.56
C MET A 927 -45.66 -18.64 -9.81
N GLY A 928 -46.01 -19.88 -10.19
CA GLY A 928 -45.05 -20.95 -10.45
C GLY A 928 -44.14 -20.68 -11.63
N ARG A 929 -44.59 -19.89 -12.62
CA ARG A 929 -43.73 -19.42 -13.73
C ARG A 929 -42.62 -18.53 -13.22
N ALA A 930 -42.94 -17.77 -12.18
CA ALA A 930 -41.94 -16.98 -11.51
C ALA A 930 -41.03 -17.86 -10.63
N MET A 931 -41.58 -18.83 -9.91
CA MET A 931 -40.81 -19.66 -8.96
C MET A 931 -39.93 -20.74 -9.60
N LYS A 932 -40.30 -21.32 -10.75
CA LYS A 932 -39.45 -22.28 -11.48
C LYS A 932 -38.34 -21.61 -12.30
N ASN A 933 -38.50 -20.30 -12.54
CA ASN A 933 -37.45 -19.44 -13.08
C ASN A 933 -36.87 -18.53 -11.99
N LEU A 934 -36.87 -18.95 -10.72
CA LEU A 934 -36.37 -18.14 -9.62
C LEU A 934 -34.95 -17.64 -9.90
N ASP A 935 -34.12 -18.44 -10.59
CA ASP A 935 -32.78 -18.06 -11.04
C ASP A 935 -32.73 -16.88 -12.02
N LYS A 936 -33.79 -16.67 -12.82
CA LYS A 936 -33.93 -15.57 -13.78
C LYS A 936 -34.77 -14.40 -13.22
N LEU A 937 -35.58 -14.62 -12.17
CA LEU A 937 -36.38 -13.60 -11.50
C LEU A 937 -35.71 -12.96 -10.29
N LEU A 938 -34.88 -13.73 -9.58
CA LEU A 938 -33.76 -13.16 -8.84
C LEU A 938 -32.78 -12.65 -9.89
N ALA A 939 -33.08 -11.47 -10.41
CA ALA A 939 -32.21 -10.78 -11.33
C ALA A 939 -31.20 -10.00 -10.49
N MET A 940 -29.92 -10.13 -10.86
CA MET A 940 -28.91 -9.22 -10.35
C MET A 940 -29.29 -7.81 -10.80
N PRO A 941 -29.37 -6.81 -9.91
CA PRO A 941 -29.62 -5.44 -10.31
C PRO A 941 -28.48 -4.91 -11.16
N TYR A 942 -28.80 -4.37 -12.34
CA TYR A 942 -27.84 -3.81 -13.30
C TYR A 942 -28.41 -2.60 -14.05
N GLY A 943 -27.51 -1.88 -14.74
CA GLY A 943 -27.87 -0.72 -15.55
C GLY A 943 -27.90 0.59 -14.76
N CYS A 944 -28.59 1.60 -15.33
CA CYS A 944 -28.74 2.94 -14.75
C CYS A 944 -29.62 2.91 -13.48
N GLY A 945 -29.67 3.99 -12.69
CA GLY A 945 -30.35 3.99 -11.38
C GLY A 945 -31.80 3.50 -11.43
N GLU A 946 -32.55 3.86 -12.48
CA GLU A 946 -33.91 3.34 -12.67
C GLU A 946 -33.95 1.82 -12.88
N GLN A 947 -33.10 1.30 -13.77
CA GLN A 947 -33.03 -0.12 -14.13
C GLN A 947 -32.57 -0.97 -12.96
N ASN A 948 -31.54 -0.49 -12.26
CA ASN A 948 -31.03 -1.10 -11.06
C ASN A 948 -32.16 -1.27 -10.02
N MET A 949 -32.95 -0.21 -9.79
CA MET A 949 -34.05 -0.28 -8.83
C MET A 949 -35.22 -1.17 -9.27
N VAL A 950 -35.52 -1.23 -10.57
CA VAL A 950 -36.55 -2.12 -11.12
C VAL A 950 -36.20 -3.59 -10.91
N LEU A 951 -34.91 -3.94 -10.91
CA LEU A 951 -34.43 -5.30 -10.63
C LEU A 951 -34.18 -5.53 -9.12
N PHE A 952 -33.86 -4.48 -8.36
CA PHE A 952 -33.63 -4.54 -6.92
C PHE A 952 -34.90 -4.84 -6.13
N ALA A 953 -35.99 -4.12 -6.40
CA ALA A 953 -37.23 -4.23 -5.61
C ALA A 953 -37.88 -5.64 -5.66
N PRO A 954 -37.96 -6.34 -6.81
CA PRO A 954 -38.45 -7.72 -6.89
C PRO A 954 -37.75 -8.70 -5.96
N ASN A 955 -36.43 -8.59 -5.79
CA ASN A 955 -35.66 -9.46 -4.88
C ASN A 955 -36.20 -9.37 -3.43
N ILE A 956 -36.60 -8.19 -2.98
CA ILE A 956 -37.20 -7.97 -1.64
C ILE A 956 -38.57 -8.65 -1.53
N TYR A 957 -39.43 -8.44 -2.52
CA TYR A 957 -40.78 -8.99 -2.51
C TYR A 957 -40.77 -10.52 -2.64
N ILE A 958 -39.87 -11.08 -3.45
CA ILE A 958 -39.64 -12.52 -3.57
C ILE A 958 -39.17 -13.09 -2.22
N LEU A 959 -38.19 -12.47 -1.56
CA LEU A 959 -37.75 -12.90 -0.23
C LEU A 959 -38.88 -12.85 0.80
N ASN A 960 -39.67 -11.77 0.80
CA ASN A 960 -40.84 -11.66 1.69
C ASN A 960 -41.89 -12.75 1.42
N TYR A 961 -42.15 -13.06 0.15
CA TYR A 961 -43.08 -14.10 -0.27
C TYR A 961 -42.58 -15.50 0.11
N LEU A 962 -41.32 -15.83 -0.18
CA LEU A 962 -40.74 -17.13 0.18
C LEU A 962 -40.67 -17.30 1.70
N LYS A 963 -40.40 -16.22 2.43
CA LYS A 963 -40.41 -16.23 3.90
C LYS A 963 -41.82 -16.42 4.46
N SER A 964 -42.84 -15.78 3.90
CA SER A 964 -44.23 -15.91 4.38
C SER A 964 -44.86 -17.25 4.01
N THR A 965 -44.46 -17.85 2.88
CA THR A 965 -44.93 -19.17 2.42
C THR A 965 -44.12 -20.34 2.99
N GLY A 966 -43.06 -20.08 3.76
CA GLY A 966 -42.20 -21.11 4.34
C GLY A 966 -41.30 -21.84 3.34
N GLN A 967 -41.09 -21.29 2.14
CA GLN A 967 -40.32 -21.89 1.04
C GLN A 967 -38.89 -21.33 0.91
N LEU A 968 -38.45 -20.50 1.86
CA LEU A 968 -37.12 -19.87 1.83
C LEU A 968 -36.01 -20.83 2.25
N THR A 969 -35.17 -21.25 1.30
CA THR A 969 -33.93 -21.98 1.57
C THR A 969 -32.77 -21.02 1.87
N LYS A 970 -31.74 -21.50 2.57
CA LYS A 970 -30.55 -20.70 2.91
C LYS A 970 -29.76 -20.26 1.67
N GLU A 971 -29.65 -21.12 0.65
CA GLU A 971 -28.95 -20.84 -0.61
C GLU A 971 -29.61 -19.68 -1.38
N ILE A 972 -30.95 -19.70 -1.47
CA ILE A 972 -31.75 -18.63 -2.09
C ILE A 972 -31.59 -17.32 -1.30
N GLN A 973 -31.63 -17.40 0.03
CA GLN A 973 -31.44 -16.24 0.90
C GLN A 973 -30.05 -15.61 0.68
N ASP A 974 -28.98 -16.41 0.75
CA ASP A 974 -27.60 -15.92 0.58
C ASP A 974 -27.36 -15.34 -0.82
N ARG A 975 -28.00 -15.90 -1.85
CA ARG A 975 -27.94 -15.36 -3.22
C ARG A 975 -28.70 -14.04 -3.36
N ALA A 976 -29.93 -13.96 -2.87
CA ALA A 976 -30.75 -12.76 -2.93
C ALA A 976 -30.15 -11.62 -2.08
N THR A 977 -29.59 -11.93 -0.90
CA THR A 977 -28.83 -10.98 -0.09
C THR A 977 -27.64 -10.40 -0.86
N ARG A 978 -26.85 -11.23 -1.55
CA ARG A 978 -25.75 -10.75 -2.42
C ARG A 978 -26.26 -9.85 -3.55
N PHE A 979 -27.39 -10.16 -4.18
CA PHE A 979 -27.98 -9.30 -5.21
C PHE A 979 -28.49 -7.98 -4.65
N LEU A 980 -29.08 -7.98 -3.47
CA LEU A 980 -29.47 -6.76 -2.76
C LEU A 980 -28.24 -5.94 -2.35
N GLU A 981 -27.17 -6.55 -1.84
CA GLU A 981 -25.93 -5.83 -1.52
C GLU A 981 -25.32 -5.18 -2.78
N SER A 982 -25.21 -5.93 -3.87
CA SER A 982 -24.72 -5.42 -5.15
C SER A 982 -25.58 -4.28 -5.69
N GLY A 983 -26.90 -4.45 -5.72
CA GLY A 983 -27.82 -3.43 -6.21
C GLY A 983 -27.85 -2.17 -5.34
N TYR A 984 -27.71 -2.33 -4.02
CA TYR A 984 -27.57 -1.21 -3.10
C TYR A 984 -26.28 -0.43 -3.38
N GLN A 985 -25.13 -1.10 -3.51
CA GLN A 985 -23.86 -0.45 -3.85
C GLN A 985 -23.94 0.29 -5.19
N ARG A 986 -24.57 -0.34 -6.19
CA ARG A 986 -24.76 0.24 -7.52
C ARG A 986 -25.63 1.49 -7.47
N GLU A 987 -26.72 1.47 -6.71
CA GLU A 987 -27.61 2.62 -6.59
C GLU A 987 -26.92 3.84 -5.94
N LEU A 988 -25.97 3.60 -5.03
CA LEU A 988 -25.19 4.68 -4.42
C LEU A 988 -24.32 5.43 -5.43
N THR A 989 -23.96 4.82 -6.56
CA THR A 989 -23.22 5.52 -7.63
C THR A 989 -24.09 6.57 -8.34
N TYR A 990 -25.41 6.44 -8.27
CA TYR A 990 -26.39 7.35 -8.85
C TYR A 990 -26.94 8.39 -7.86
N LYS A 991 -26.35 8.45 -6.66
CA LYS A 991 -26.71 9.40 -5.61
C LYS A 991 -26.01 10.74 -5.81
N HIS A 992 -26.77 11.82 -5.66
CA HIS A 992 -26.28 13.21 -5.64
C HIS A 992 -25.78 13.64 -4.25
N ASP A 993 -25.01 14.74 -4.23
CA ASP A 993 -24.45 15.30 -3.00
C ASP A 993 -25.55 15.82 -2.05
N ASP A 994 -26.69 16.26 -2.61
CA ASP A 994 -27.87 16.73 -1.87
C ASP A 994 -28.73 15.61 -1.27
N GLY A 995 -28.41 14.34 -1.55
CA GLY A 995 -29.11 13.16 -1.06
C GLY A 995 -30.18 12.59 -1.99
N SER A 996 -30.40 13.19 -3.16
CA SER A 996 -31.31 12.69 -4.19
C SER A 996 -30.67 11.63 -5.09
N TYR A 997 -31.48 10.93 -5.90
CA TYR A 997 -31.03 9.91 -6.85
C TYR A 997 -31.57 10.24 -8.25
N SER A 998 -30.76 10.02 -9.29
CA SER A 998 -31.17 10.18 -10.69
C SER A 998 -30.78 8.95 -11.50
N ALA A 999 -31.17 8.88 -12.78
CA ALA A 999 -30.87 7.71 -13.61
C ALA A 999 -29.36 7.57 -13.87
N PHE A 1000 -28.64 8.68 -14.05
CA PHE A 1000 -27.22 8.69 -14.39
C PHE A 1000 -26.33 9.38 -13.34
N GLY A 1001 -26.82 9.59 -12.13
CA GLY A 1001 -26.07 10.24 -11.04
C GLY A 1001 -25.64 11.65 -11.40
N LYS A 1002 -24.37 12.00 -11.14
CA LYS A 1002 -23.82 13.35 -11.37
C LYS A 1002 -23.78 13.80 -12.83
N SER A 1003 -24.04 12.91 -13.79
CA SER A 1003 -24.22 13.28 -15.20
C SER A 1003 -25.56 13.97 -15.49
N ASP A 1004 -26.50 13.90 -14.54
CA ASP A 1004 -27.75 14.66 -14.58
C ASP A 1004 -27.61 15.94 -13.75
N ASP A 1005 -28.22 17.05 -14.19
CA ASP A 1005 -28.14 18.33 -13.47
C ASP A 1005 -28.84 18.31 -12.10
N SER A 1006 -29.78 17.38 -11.89
CA SER A 1006 -30.54 17.25 -10.66
C SER A 1006 -31.08 15.85 -10.42
N GLY A 1007 -31.37 15.52 -9.17
CA GLY A 1007 -32.06 14.30 -8.77
C GLY A 1007 -33.50 14.22 -9.27
N ASN A 1008 -34.02 12.99 -9.31
CA ASN A 1008 -35.38 12.70 -9.71
C ASN A 1008 -36.28 12.41 -8.50
N THR A 1009 -37.43 13.09 -8.40
CA THR A 1009 -38.39 12.92 -7.29
C THR A 1009 -38.93 11.50 -7.18
N TRP A 1010 -39.30 10.90 -8.32
CA TRP A 1010 -39.86 9.56 -8.39
C TRP A 1010 -38.84 8.49 -8.02
N LEU A 1011 -37.67 8.52 -8.65
CA LEU A 1011 -36.60 7.57 -8.37
C LEU A 1011 -36.15 7.67 -6.91
N THR A 1012 -35.92 8.89 -6.40
CA THR A 1012 -35.53 9.11 -4.99
C THR A 1012 -36.56 8.54 -4.03
N SER A 1013 -37.87 8.69 -4.31
CA SER A 1013 -38.93 8.10 -3.48
C SER A 1013 -38.96 6.56 -3.54
N PHE A 1014 -38.71 6.00 -4.73
CA PHE A 1014 -38.69 4.56 -4.96
C PHE A 1014 -37.47 3.89 -4.33
N VAL A 1015 -36.30 4.52 -4.43
CA VAL A 1015 -35.07 4.15 -3.73
C VAL A 1015 -35.31 4.18 -2.22
N MET A 1016 -35.88 5.27 -1.68
CA MET A 1016 -36.18 5.37 -0.25
C MET A 1016 -37.10 4.24 0.25
N LYS A 1017 -38.18 3.92 -0.48
CA LYS A 1017 -39.10 2.80 -0.15
C LYS A 1017 -38.38 1.46 -0.18
N SER A 1018 -37.64 1.20 -1.26
CA SER A 1018 -36.95 -0.08 -1.48
C SER A 1018 -35.81 -0.30 -0.50
N PHE A 1019 -35.01 0.73 -0.21
CA PHE A 1019 -33.98 0.71 0.82
C PHE A 1019 -34.57 0.46 2.20
N GLY A 1020 -35.73 1.07 2.51
CA GLY A 1020 -36.48 0.77 3.74
C GLY A 1020 -36.92 -0.70 3.82
N GLY A 1021 -37.42 -1.25 2.72
CA GLY A 1021 -37.85 -2.66 2.61
C GLY A 1021 -36.70 -3.68 2.64
N ALA A 1022 -35.49 -3.29 2.26
CA ALA A 1022 -34.31 -4.16 2.22
C ALA A 1022 -33.58 -4.29 3.57
N ARG A 1023 -33.81 -3.36 4.52
CA ARG A 1023 -33.18 -3.35 5.87
C ARG A 1023 -33.23 -4.68 6.66
N PRO A 1024 -34.29 -5.51 6.55
CA PRO A 1024 -34.33 -6.80 7.26
C PRO A 1024 -33.32 -7.83 6.70
N TYR A 1025 -32.81 -7.64 5.49
CA TYR A 1025 -31.97 -8.59 4.77
C TYR A 1025 -30.53 -8.10 4.58
N ILE A 1026 -30.32 -6.79 4.36
CA ILE A 1026 -29.02 -6.17 4.13
C ILE A 1026 -28.80 -4.93 5.01
N PHE A 1027 -27.54 -4.55 5.22
CA PHE A 1027 -27.21 -3.29 5.87
C PHE A 1027 -27.45 -2.11 4.92
N VAL A 1028 -28.33 -1.20 5.33
CA VAL A 1028 -28.62 0.06 4.62
C VAL A 1028 -28.35 1.21 5.57
N HIS A 1029 -27.47 2.13 5.17
CA HIS A 1029 -27.06 3.23 6.03
C HIS A 1029 -28.22 4.22 6.25
N GLY A 1030 -28.65 4.39 7.51
CA GLY A 1030 -29.83 5.20 7.84
C GLY A 1030 -29.76 6.67 7.40
N LYS A 1031 -28.54 7.23 7.25
CA LYS A 1031 -28.32 8.58 6.72
C LYS A 1031 -28.85 8.72 5.28
N HIS A 1032 -28.69 7.72 4.42
CA HIS A 1032 -29.13 7.83 3.02
C HIS A 1032 -30.65 7.94 2.91
N ILE A 1033 -31.40 7.21 3.73
CA ILE A 1033 -32.86 7.31 3.83
C ILE A 1033 -33.27 8.69 4.39
N LYS A 1034 -32.57 9.18 5.42
CA LYS A 1034 -32.82 10.50 6.02
C LYS A 1034 -32.54 11.65 5.05
N ASP A 1035 -31.45 11.57 4.29
CA ASP A 1035 -31.07 12.59 3.32
C ASP A 1035 -32.05 12.62 2.15
N ALA A 1036 -32.43 11.46 1.59
CA ALA A 1036 -33.47 11.35 0.56
C ALA A 1036 -34.81 11.92 1.06
N ARG A 1037 -35.22 11.59 2.30
CA ARG A 1037 -36.43 12.14 2.91
C ARG A 1037 -36.34 13.66 3.10
N ARG A 1038 -35.21 14.19 3.56
CA ARG A 1038 -35.00 15.64 3.73
C ARG A 1038 -35.12 16.36 2.40
N TRP A 1039 -34.52 15.80 1.35
CA TRP A 1039 -34.59 16.35 0.00
C TRP A 1039 -36.01 16.32 -0.58
N LEU A 1040 -36.75 15.21 -0.41
CA LEU A 1040 -38.16 15.12 -0.82
C LEU A 1040 -39.04 16.11 -0.06
N SER A 1041 -38.79 16.32 1.23
CA SER A 1041 -39.54 17.27 2.07
C SER A 1041 -39.34 18.72 1.61
N LYS A 1042 -38.14 19.08 1.13
CA LYS A 1042 -37.89 20.41 0.54
C LYS A 1042 -38.71 20.67 -0.73
N HIS A 1043 -39.14 19.61 -1.41
CA HIS A 1043 -39.93 19.69 -2.64
C HIS A 1043 -41.44 19.49 -2.39
N GLN A 1044 -41.86 19.35 -1.13
CA GLN A 1044 -43.26 19.27 -0.74
C GLN A 1044 -43.90 20.65 -0.76
N ARG A 1045 -45.04 20.77 -1.44
CA ARG A 1045 -45.87 21.97 -1.47
C ARG A 1045 -46.75 22.07 -0.22
N PRO A 1046 -47.32 23.26 0.09
CA PRO A 1046 -48.23 23.45 1.23
C PRO A 1046 -49.49 22.58 1.21
N ASP A 1047 -49.91 22.11 0.03
CA ASP A 1047 -51.02 21.16 -0.16
C ASP A 1047 -50.65 19.69 0.16
N GLY A 1048 -49.40 19.45 0.55
CA GLY A 1048 -48.86 18.13 0.87
C GLY A 1048 -48.34 17.35 -0.33
N CYS A 1049 -48.55 17.82 -1.57
CA CYS A 1049 -48.07 17.14 -2.78
C CYS A 1049 -46.62 17.52 -3.10
N ILE A 1050 -45.83 16.57 -3.60
CA ILE A 1050 -44.40 16.78 -3.90
C ILE A 1050 -44.24 17.19 -5.37
N ARG A 1051 -43.45 18.24 -5.62
CA ARG A 1051 -43.14 18.71 -6.98
C ARG A 1051 -42.28 17.67 -7.72
N SER A 1052 -42.69 17.32 -8.95
CA SER A 1052 -41.87 16.49 -9.84
C SER A 1052 -40.67 17.30 -10.35
N VAL A 1053 -39.46 16.83 -10.07
CA VAL A 1053 -38.17 17.39 -10.49
C VAL A 1053 -37.33 16.24 -11.07
N GLY A 1054 -36.49 16.56 -12.06
CA GLY A 1054 -35.69 15.59 -12.80
C GLY A 1054 -36.44 14.87 -13.93
N LYS A 1055 -35.71 14.26 -14.85
CA LYS A 1055 -36.25 13.43 -15.95
C LYS A 1055 -36.36 11.98 -15.45
N LEU A 1056 -37.50 11.33 -15.68
CA LEU A 1056 -37.70 9.90 -15.42
C LEU A 1056 -38.01 9.24 -16.76
N PHE A 1057 -37.31 8.16 -17.09
CA PHE A 1057 -37.45 7.53 -18.40
C PHE A 1057 -38.47 6.38 -18.39
N HIS A 1058 -38.57 5.62 -17.29
CA HIS A 1058 -39.53 4.52 -17.17
C HIS A 1058 -41.00 5.00 -17.03
N ASN A 1059 -41.83 4.80 -18.07
CA ASN A 1059 -43.24 5.23 -18.06
C ASN A 1059 -44.11 4.52 -17.01
N GLY A 1060 -43.87 3.22 -16.76
CA GLY A 1060 -44.55 2.48 -15.69
C GLY A 1060 -44.34 3.03 -14.27
N MET A 1061 -43.26 3.78 -14.02
CA MET A 1061 -43.03 4.46 -12.74
C MET A 1061 -43.69 5.84 -12.65
N LYS A 1062 -44.11 6.42 -13.80
CA LYS A 1062 -44.85 7.70 -13.87
C LYS A 1062 -46.34 7.58 -13.52
N VAL A 1063 -46.89 6.36 -13.49
CA VAL A 1063 -48.35 6.12 -13.40
C VAL A 1063 -48.89 6.24 -11.97
N MET A 1064 -48.04 6.20 -10.94
CA MET A 1064 -48.47 6.61 -9.59
C MET A 1064 -48.59 8.14 -9.56
N THR A 1065 -49.55 8.71 -8.83
CA THR A 1065 -49.59 10.17 -8.62
C THR A 1065 -48.89 10.48 -7.29
N LEU A 1066 -47.99 11.48 -7.22
CA LEU A 1066 -47.22 11.79 -6.00
C LEU A 1066 -48.10 12.08 -4.75
N CYS A 1067 -49.38 12.41 -4.93
CA CYS A 1067 -50.34 12.59 -3.83
C CYS A 1067 -50.93 11.26 -3.28
N THR A 1068 -50.66 10.10 -3.91
CA THR A 1068 -51.21 8.77 -3.52
C THR A 1068 -50.21 7.85 -2.80
N PHE A 1069 -48.99 8.31 -2.50
CA PHE A 1069 -47.96 7.48 -1.86
C PHE A 1069 -48.32 6.97 -0.44
N GLN A 1070 -49.45 7.41 0.13
CA GLN A 1070 -49.99 6.92 1.41
C GLN A 1070 -51.17 5.93 1.29
N THR A 1071 -51.71 5.66 0.10
CA THR A 1071 -52.89 4.79 -0.04
C THR A 1071 -52.73 3.82 -1.22
N GLU A 1072 -52.20 2.62 -0.96
CA GLU A 1072 -52.22 1.52 -1.93
C GLU A 1072 -53.62 0.91 -2.02
N ARG A 1073 -54.25 1.00 -3.20
CA ARG A 1073 -55.20 -0.01 -3.69
C ARG A 1073 -55.13 -0.08 -5.22
N LEU A 1074 -54.51 -1.15 -5.73
CA LEU A 1074 -54.37 -1.51 -7.14
C LEU A 1074 -55.65 -2.19 -7.64
N VAL A 1075 -56.26 -1.67 -8.71
CA VAL A 1075 -56.72 -2.47 -9.87
C VAL A 1075 -56.74 -1.54 -11.08
N SER A 1076 -55.97 -1.85 -12.11
CA SER A 1076 -56.37 -1.52 -13.48
C SER A 1076 -55.82 -2.58 -14.43
N LEU A 1077 -56.73 -3.42 -14.94
CA LEU A 1077 -56.49 -4.29 -16.07
C LEU A 1077 -56.40 -3.42 -17.33
N HIS A 1078 -55.26 -3.48 -18.02
CA HIS A 1078 -55.21 -3.09 -19.43
C HIS A 1078 -54.74 -4.30 -20.24
N HIS A 1079 -55.65 -4.83 -21.05
CA HIS A 1079 -55.31 -5.67 -22.20
C HIS A 1079 -54.61 -4.76 -23.22
N LEU A 1080 -53.34 -5.03 -23.52
CA LEU A 1080 -52.62 -4.42 -24.64
C LEU A 1080 -52.51 -5.48 -25.74
N GLU A 1081 -53.26 -5.28 -26.82
CA GLU A 1081 -53.00 -5.93 -28.10
C GLU A 1081 -51.67 -5.40 -28.65
N LEU A 1082 -50.68 -6.27 -28.80
CA LEU A 1082 -49.45 -6.01 -29.55
C LEU A 1082 -49.78 -6.07 -31.05
N ARG A 1083 -49.72 -4.93 -31.75
CA ARG A 1083 -49.54 -4.89 -33.21
C ARG A 1083 -48.07 -4.64 -33.52
N SER A 1084 -47.48 -5.49 -34.38
CA SER A 1084 -46.04 -5.67 -34.56
C SER A 1084 -45.40 -4.89 -35.73
N ASP A 1085 -46.14 -4.06 -36.48
CA ASP A 1085 -45.68 -3.65 -37.82
C ASP A 1085 -45.52 -2.13 -38.00
N PHE A 1086 -44.84 -1.44 -37.06
CA PHE A 1086 -44.44 -0.04 -37.27
C PHE A 1086 -43.01 0.21 -36.78
N SER A 1087 -42.09 0.47 -37.72
CA SER A 1087 -40.72 0.90 -37.38
C SER A 1087 -40.73 2.37 -36.95
N ALA A 1088 -40.50 2.64 -35.66
CA ALA A 1088 -40.51 4.01 -35.12
C ALA A 1088 -39.19 4.79 -35.33
N PHE A 1089 -38.12 4.12 -35.75
CA PHE A 1089 -36.79 4.70 -35.97
C PHE A 1089 -36.34 4.54 -37.42
N ASN A 1090 -35.53 5.48 -37.90
CA ASN A 1090 -34.79 5.39 -39.15
C ASN A 1090 -33.30 5.55 -38.81
N ILE A 1091 -32.48 4.63 -39.30
CA ILE A 1091 -31.06 4.57 -39.03
C ILE A 1091 -30.33 4.45 -40.38
N SER A 1092 -29.22 5.18 -40.52
CA SER A 1092 -28.26 4.97 -41.59
C SER A 1092 -26.83 4.92 -41.05
N THR A 1093 -26.03 3.96 -41.52
CA THR A 1093 -24.62 3.84 -41.14
C THR A 1093 -23.68 4.14 -42.31
N ASN A 1094 -22.64 4.93 -42.06
CA ASN A 1094 -21.61 5.27 -43.05
C ASN A 1094 -20.22 4.98 -42.48
N THR A 1095 -19.29 4.46 -43.29
CA THR A 1095 -17.94 4.09 -42.82
C THR A 1095 -16.84 4.76 -43.64
N MET A 1096 -15.80 5.26 -42.97
CA MET A 1096 -14.58 5.77 -43.60
C MET A 1096 -13.35 4.99 -43.12
N ALA A 1097 -12.51 4.50 -44.04
CA ALA A 1097 -11.31 3.75 -43.71
C ALA A 1097 -10.03 4.61 -43.84
N LYS A 1098 -9.13 4.49 -42.88
CA LYS A 1098 -7.76 5.05 -42.90
C LYS A 1098 -6.75 3.90 -42.90
N CYS A 1099 -6.21 3.58 -44.07
CA CYS A 1099 -5.33 2.42 -44.26
C CYS A 1099 -3.82 2.76 -44.30
N ASN A 1100 -3.43 4.05 -44.33
CA ASN A 1100 -2.03 4.49 -44.48
C ASN A 1100 -1.24 4.58 -43.15
N ILE A 1101 -1.65 3.85 -42.12
CA ILE A 1101 -1.09 3.87 -40.77
C ILE A 1101 -0.77 2.43 -40.34
N SER A 1102 0.13 2.25 -39.36
CA SER A 1102 0.61 0.92 -38.93
C SER A 1102 -0.50 -0.03 -38.48
N ARG A 1103 -1.62 0.51 -37.98
CA ARG A 1103 -2.87 -0.21 -37.71
C ARG A 1103 -4.01 0.45 -38.49
N PRO A 1104 -4.66 -0.22 -39.45
CA PRO A 1104 -5.80 0.33 -40.17
C PRO A 1104 -6.93 0.73 -39.21
N GLN A 1105 -7.50 1.92 -39.43
CA GLN A 1105 -8.62 2.43 -38.65
C GLN A 1105 -9.89 2.52 -39.50
N LEU A 1106 -11.03 2.19 -38.92
CA LEU A 1106 -12.36 2.37 -39.50
C LEU A 1106 -13.15 3.35 -38.63
N ILE A 1107 -13.66 4.42 -39.23
CA ILE A 1107 -14.52 5.39 -38.57
C ILE A 1107 -15.95 5.09 -38.98
N LEU A 1108 -16.79 4.70 -38.04
CA LEU A 1108 -18.22 4.44 -38.20
C LEU A 1108 -19.01 5.69 -37.80
N PHE A 1109 -19.86 6.17 -38.70
CA PHE A 1109 -20.86 7.21 -38.47
C PHE A 1109 -22.24 6.56 -38.40
N VAL A 1110 -22.96 6.80 -37.31
CA VAL A 1110 -24.30 6.28 -37.07
C VAL A 1110 -25.27 7.46 -37.04
N ASP A 1111 -26.10 7.56 -38.07
CA ASP A 1111 -27.16 8.56 -38.18
C ASP A 1111 -28.46 7.96 -37.64
N VAL A 1112 -29.08 8.60 -36.65
CA VAL A 1112 -30.31 8.11 -36.02
C VAL A 1112 -31.38 9.19 -36.07
N ARG A 1113 -32.58 8.84 -36.55
CA ARG A 1113 -33.76 9.72 -36.61
C ARG A 1113 -34.99 9.01 -36.06
N TYR A 1114 -35.76 9.69 -35.21
CA TYR A 1114 -37.03 9.18 -34.69
C TYR A 1114 -38.22 9.66 -35.55
N GLN A 1115 -39.08 8.73 -35.98
CA GLN A 1115 -40.29 8.99 -36.78
C GLN A 1115 -41.56 8.41 -36.13
N GLY A 1116 -41.49 8.07 -34.85
CA GLY A 1116 -42.63 7.51 -34.13
C GLY A 1116 -43.75 8.52 -33.87
N ARG A 1117 -44.80 8.04 -33.19
CA ARG A 1117 -46.03 8.81 -32.94
C ARG A 1117 -45.87 9.90 -31.87
N ARG A 1118 -44.83 9.82 -31.03
CA ARG A 1118 -44.57 10.77 -29.94
C ARG A 1118 -43.74 11.97 -30.42
N GLU A 1119 -43.81 13.07 -29.68
CA GLU A 1119 -42.95 14.26 -29.89
C GLU A 1119 -41.48 13.97 -29.55
N GLU A 1120 -41.22 13.13 -28.54
CA GLU A 1120 -39.88 12.72 -28.09
C GLU A 1120 -39.94 11.26 -27.60
N THR A 1121 -38.86 10.50 -27.75
CA THR A 1121 -38.72 9.14 -27.21
C THR A 1121 -38.45 9.16 -25.71
N ASN A 1122 -38.45 7.98 -25.06
CA ASN A 1122 -37.79 7.84 -23.75
C ASN A 1122 -36.27 7.68 -23.96
N MET A 1123 -35.60 6.99 -23.04
CA MET A 1123 -34.19 6.63 -23.19
C MET A 1123 -33.99 5.70 -24.39
N VAL A 1124 -33.08 6.08 -25.29
CA VAL A 1124 -32.73 5.30 -26.48
C VAL A 1124 -31.34 4.68 -26.26
N ILE A 1125 -31.19 3.42 -26.64
CA ILE A 1125 -29.89 2.74 -26.63
C ILE A 1125 -29.48 2.46 -28.07
N ILE A 1126 -28.28 2.91 -28.43
CA ILE A 1126 -27.58 2.49 -29.64
C ILE A 1126 -26.60 1.40 -29.23
N ASN A 1127 -26.85 0.17 -29.64
CA ASN A 1127 -25.99 -0.99 -29.42
C ASN A 1127 -25.24 -1.27 -30.73
N ILE A 1128 -23.93 -1.03 -30.73
CA ILE A 1128 -23.05 -1.27 -31.88
C ILE A 1128 -22.24 -2.52 -31.59
N LYS A 1129 -22.37 -3.54 -32.44
CA LYS A 1129 -21.51 -4.72 -32.37
C LYS A 1129 -20.17 -4.44 -33.06
N LEU A 1130 -19.06 -4.80 -32.43
CA LEU A 1130 -17.74 -4.72 -33.06
C LEU A 1130 -17.54 -5.86 -34.07
N LEU A 1131 -16.78 -5.56 -35.13
CA LEU A 1131 -16.32 -6.57 -36.08
C LEU A 1131 -15.29 -7.49 -35.41
N SER A 1132 -15.28 -8.77 -35.78
CA SER A 1132 -14.28 -9.73 -35.31
C SER A 1132 -12.86 -9.23 -35.62
N GLY A 1133 -12.00 -9.18 -34.60
CA GLY A 1133 -10.61 -8.71 -34.75
C GLY A 1133 -10.40 -7.19 -34.68
N TYR A 1134 -11.46 -6.41 -34.48
CA TYR A 1134 -11.39 -4.95 -34.26
C TYR A 1134 -11.57 -4.59 -32.78
N ILE A 1135 -10.89 -3.54 -32.34
CA ILE A 1135 -10.98 -2.98 -31.00
C ILE A 1135 -11.35 -1.49 -31.06
N LEU A 1136 -11.97 -0.97 -30.01
CA LEU A 1136 -12.36 0.44 -29.94
C LEU A 1136 -11.14 1.33 -29.63
N ASP A 1137 -10.96 2.40 -30.40
CA ASP A 1137 -9.99 3.45 -30.06
C ASP A 1137 -10.51 4.25 -28.84
N LYS A 1138 -9.75 4.21 -27.74
CA LYS A 1138 -10.08 4.92 -26.50
C LYS A 1138 -10.16 6.43 -26.66
N SER A 1139 -9.54 7.01 -27.70
CA SER A 1139 -9.62 8.45 -27.96
C SER A 1139 -11.03 8.88 -28.42
N SER A 1140 -11.70 8.03 -29.21
CA SER A 1140 -13.06 8.26 -29.73
C SER A 1140 -14.12 8.29 -28.61
N LEU A 1141 -13.91 7.53 -27.53
CA LEU A 1141 -14.78 7.54 -26.34
C LEU A 1141 -14.84 8.92 -25.67
N LYS A 1142 -13.76 9.69 -25.68
CA LYS A 1142 -13.74 11.04 -25.08
C LYS A 1142 -14.62 12.00 -25.85
N LEU A 1143 -14.62 11.90 -27.18
CA LEU A 1143 -15.46 12.72 -28.05
C LEU A 1143 -16.94 12.38 -27.87
N LEU A 1144 -17.29 11.10 -27.82
CA LEU A 1144 -18.67 10.65 -27.55
C LEU A 1144 -19.18 11.10 -26.18
N LYS A 1145 -18.34 11.00 -25.13
CA LYS A 1145 -18.70 11.45 -23.78
C LYS A 1145 -18.79 12.96 -23.63
N SER A 1146 -18.22 13.73 -24.58
CA SER A 1146 -18.33 15.20 -24.58
C SER A 1146 -19.63 15.72 -25.20
N ASP A 1147 -20.35 14.87 -25.93
CA ASP A 1147 -21.65 15.25 -26.51
C ASP A 1147 -22.75 15.26 -25.45
N SER A 1148 -23.43 16.40 -25.31
CA SER A 1148 -24.51 16.61 -24.34
C SER A 1148 -25.70 15.62 -24.46
N SER A 1149 -25.89 15.01 -25.63
CA SER A 1149 -26.97 14.03 -25.87
C SER A 1149 -26.64 12.61 -25.40
N VAL A 1150 -25.36 12.32 -25.16
CA VAL A 1150 -24.87 11.01 -24.70
C VAL A 1150 -24.65 11.07 -23.19
N LYS A 1151 -25.43 10.28 -22.44
CA LYS A 1151 -25.31 10.23 -20.98
C LYS A 1151 -24.29 9.22 -20.48
N ARG A 1152 -24.15 8.13 -21.22
CA ARG A 1152 -23.27 7.02 -20.85
C ARG A 1152 -22.84 6.26 -22.09
N VAL A 1153 -21.63 5.72 -22.05
CA VAL A 1153 -21.13 4.77 -23.04
C VAL A 1153 -20.49 3.62 -22.28
N ASP A 1154 -21.04 2.42 -22.46
CA ASP A 1154 -20.49 1.18 -21.92
C ASP A 1154 -19.88 0.36 -23.06
N VAL A 1155 -18.76 -0.30 -22.78
CA VAL A 1155 -18.10 -1.21 -23.72
C VAL A 1155 -18.04 -2.57 -23.05
N GLU A 1156 -18.84 -3.51 -23.53
CA GLU A 1156 -19.02 -4.82 -22.91
C GLU A 1156 -18.95 -5.90 -23.99
N GLU A 1157 -18.10 -6.91 -23.79
CA GLU A 1157 -18.16 -8.17 -24.56
C GLU A 1157 -18.23 -8.02 -26.09
N GLY A 1158 -17.48 -7.09 -26.67
CA GLY A 1158 -17.50 -6.84 -28.12
C GLY A 1158 -18.65 -5.93 -28.61
N TYR A 1159 -19.37 -5.29 -27.69
CA TYR A 1159 -20.41 -4.31 -27.98
C TYR A 1159 -20.07 -2.94 -27.40
N ILE A 1160 -20.56 -1.90 -28.07
CA ILE A 1160 -20.54 -0.51 -27.60
C ILE A 1160 -21.99 -0.09 -27.41
N ASN A 1161 -22.37 0.18 -26.17
CA ASN A 1161 -23.70 0.64 -25.77
C ASN A 1161 -23.65 2.14 -25.51
N ILE A 1162 -24.34 2.92 -26.34
CA ILE A 1162 -24.47 4.38 -26.19
C ILE A 1162 -25.88 4.67 -25.67
N TYR A 1163 -25.95 5.34 -24.51
CA TYR A 1163 -27.20 5.68 -23.85
C TYR A 1163 -27.55 7.15 -24.10
N LEU A 1164 -28.73 7.38 -24.66
CA LEU A 1164 -29.25 8.70 -24.98
C LEU A 1164 -30.46 9.03 -24.11
N ASP A 1165 -30.60 10.31 -23.74
CA ASP A 1165 -31.76 10.85 -23.02
C ASP A 1165 -33.08 10.73 -23.78
N GLY A 1166 -33.00 10.65 -25.11
CA GLY A 1166 -34.13 10.59 -26.01
C GLY A 1166 -33.88 11.39 -27.28
N LEU A 1167 -34.63 11.04 -28.32
CA LEU A 1167 -34.58 11.65 -29.63
C LEU A 1167 -35.89 12.40 -29.87
N LYS A 1168 -35.78 13.65 -30.31
CA LYS A 1168 -36.94 14.42 -30.75
C LYS A 1168 -37.39 13.91 -32.11
N LYS A 1169 -38.69 13.96 -32.34
CA LYS A 1169 -39.29 13.57 -33.60
C LYS A 1169 -38.69 14.41 -34.74
N ASP A 1170 -38.35 13.73 -35.83
CA ASP A 1170 -37.80 14.31 -37.06
C ASP A 1170 -36.43 15.01 -36.94
N GLU A 1171 -35.78 14.95 -35.79
CA GLU A 1171 -34.39 15.39 -35.61
C GLU A 1171 -33.43 14.24 -35.91
N THR A 1172 -32.44 14.48 -36.79
CA THR A 1172 -31.36 13.53 -37.07
C THR A 1172 -30.15 13.83 -36.18
N LYS A 1173 -29.64 12.83 -35.48
CA LYS A 1173 -28.39 12.89 -34.71
C LYS A 1173 -27.33 11.98 -35.34
N ILE A 1174 -26.08 12.42 -35.30
CA ILE A 1174 -24.94 11.71 -35.89
C ILE A 1174 -23.91 11.42 -34.80
N TYR A 1175 -23.56 10.15 -34.64
CA TYR A 1175 -22.54 9.72 -33.68
C TYR A 1175 -21.39 9.04 -34.42
N SER A 1176 -20.13 9.35 -34.05
CA SER A 1176 -18.96 8.75 -34.69
C SER A 1176 -18.13 7.92 -33.70
N VAL A 1177 -17.69 6.75 -34.15
CA VAL A 1177 -16.90 5.78 -33.38
C VAL A 1177 -15.72 5.34 -34.24
N THR A 1178 -14.51 5.35 -33.68
CA THR A 1178 -13.31 4.86 -34.39
C THR A 1178 -12.91 3.49 -33.85
N VAL A 1179 -12.81 2.50 -34.72
CA VAL A 1179 -12.33 1.15 -34.38
C VAL A 1179 -11.02 0.87 -35.11
N GLU A 1180 -10.10 0.19 -34.45
CA GLU A 1180 -8.78 -0.17 -34.96
C GLU A 1180 -8.69 -1.69 -35.17
N GLU A 1181 -8.03 -2.12 -36.25
CA GLU A 1181 -7.76 -3.53 -36.49
C GLU A 1181 -6.67 -4.04 -35.53
N ASP A 1182 -7.01 -4.96 -34.63
CA ASP A 1182 -6.06 -5.63 -33.74
C ASP A 1182 -5.52 -6.91 -34.40
N GLN A 1183 -6.40 -7.68 -35.04
CA GLN A 1183 -6.04 -8.90 -35.77
C GLN A 1183 -6.77 -8.98 -37.11
N PRO A 1184 -6.06 -9.35 -38.20
CA PRO A 1184 -6.66 -9.46 -39.51
C PRO A 1184 -7.59 -10.69 -39.59
N VAL A 1185 -8.86 -10.42 -39.84
CA VAL A 1185 -9.90 -11.43 -40.10
C VAL A 1185 -10.39 -11.25 -41.54
N ARG A 1186 -10.46 -12.36 -42.27
CA ARG A 1186 -10.95 -12.43 -43.66
C ARG A 1186 -12.36 -13.00 -43.69
N ASN A 1187 -13.11 -12.69 -44.75
CA ASN A 1187 -14.53 -13.03 -44.89
C ASN A 1187 -15.39 -12.48 -43.74
N LEU A 1188 -15.03 -11.30 -43.23
CA LEU A 1188 -15.77 -10.60 -42.19
C LEU A 1188 -17.26 -10.57 -42.50
N LYS A 1189 -18.07 -10.92 -41.51
CA LYS A 1189 -19.52 -10.81 -41.57
C LYS A 1189 -19.93 -9.42 -41.10
N PRO A 1190 -21.05 -8.88 -41.62
CA PRO A 1190 -21.57 -7.60 -41.16
C PRO A 1190 -21.86 -7.62 -39.66
N ALA A 1191 -21.50 -6.55 -38.97
CA ALA A 1191 -21.83 -6.36 -37.57
C ALA A 1191 -23.06 -5.44 -37.45
N VAL A 1192 -23.99 -5.80 -36.57
CA VAL A 1192 -25.29 -5.13 -36.48
C VAL A 1192 -25.20 -3.90 -35.59
N VAL A 1193 -25.79 -2.80 -36.05
CA VAL A 1193 -26.14 -1.65 -35.21
C VAL A 1193 -27.62 -1.71 -34.89
N LYS A 1194 -27.94 -1.76 -33.60
CA LYS A 1194 -29.32 -1.87 -33.11
C LYS A 1194 -29.70 -0.62 -32.33
N VAL A 1195 -30.84 -0.04 -32.68
CA VAL A 1195 -31.41 1.13 -31.98
C VAL A 1195 -32.80 0.81 -31.49
N TYR A 1196 -33.06 1.09 -30.22
CA TYR A 1196 -34.35 0.81 -29.61
C TYR A 1196 -34.67 1.74 -28.44
N ASP A 1197 -35.97 1.99 -28.24
CA ASP A 1197 -36.47 2.60 -27.00
C ASP A 1197 -36.43 1.54 -25.89
N TYR A 1198 -35.66 1.80 -24.84
CA TYR A 1198 -35.40 0.82 -23.79
C TYR A 1198 -36.68 0.38 -23.05
N TYR A 1199 -37.63 1.30 -22.86
CA TYR A 1199 -38.85 1.04 -22.09
C TYR A 1199 -40.00 0.54 -22.96
N GLN A 1200 -39.82 0.51 -24.28
CA GLN A 1200 -40.83 0.10 -25.22
C GLN A 1200 -40.20 -0.72 -26.35
N THR A 1201 -39.87 -1.97 -26.03
CA THR A 1201 -39.15 -2.90 -26.91
C THR A 1201 -39.93 -3.30 -28.18
N SER A 1202 -41.17 -2.83 -28.37
CA SER A 1202 -41.90 -2.94 -29.64
C SER A 1202 -41.32 -2.03 -30.73
N ASP A 1203 -40.61 -0.96 -30.35
CA ASP A 1203 -40.07 0.06 -31.24
C ASP A 1203 -38.56 -0.18 -31.41
N THR A 1204 -38.20 -1.23 -32.16
CA THR A 1204 -36.80 -1.62 -32.44
C THR A 1204 -36.52 -1.59 -33.94
N ILE A 1205 -35.38 -1.03 -34.35
CA ILE A 1205 -34.84 -1.17 -35.71
C ILE A 1205 -33.40 -1.70 -35.65
N ASN A 1206 -33.04 -2.54 -36.62
CA ASN A 1206 -31.69 -3.06 -36.81
C ASN A 1206 -31.19 -2.64 -38.20
N GLU A 1207 -29.92 -2.23 -38.30
CA GLU A 1207 -29.22 -2.01 -39.56
C GLU A 1207 -27.98 -2.91 -39.63
N LEU A 1208 -27.68 -3.40 -40.84
CA LEU A 1208 -26.64 -4.40 -41.12
C LEU A 1208 -25.38 -3.78 -41.70
#